data_AF-A0A9N8DD17-F1
#
_entry.id   AF-A0A9N8DD17-F1
#
_cell.length_a   1.000
_cell.length_b   1.000
_cell.length_c   1.000
_cell.angle_alpha   90.00
_cell.angle_beta   90.00
_cell.angle_gamma   90.00
#
_symmetry.space_group_name_H-M   'P 1'
#
loop_
_entity.id
_entity.type
_entity.pdbx_description
1 polymer ?
#
loop_
_entity_poly.entity_id
_entity_poly.type
_entity_poly.pdbx_seq_one_letter_code
_entity_poly.pdbx_strand_id
1 'polypeptide(L)'
;MGSDSAEKSSTSSSSMLFLRSPQSASKSTNSSSNGFASPTTKRHGQQVRSTLARIQICIACMFFLLLGTSINVMRLSHHVMPSDTSSSSGGSSSSSSNSNQQQEQQQQQIITDNVNNNNQLRQVQAAQAAQAQAPPPPPPPAPADKVSVHTVMQLTPDENPLLRVQPKEESERAKFRAAFLAQQANNHPPNKDPNTDSMGNPLTDIELKRMFPEKFSKHFTNNLRHEEEKLIGFALAHHNDHHRQHGDYWDTMDHPDDFRQDVERGEWFEAPYNNKVEQNTNSKDHIIPRREQHGGTRWEHATTLPPWMKDYFSWHEIRRGFLSETNWKQQKYLIMTCFADQTCGNVAHRLRPIPAMLRIAYDTKRLLLINWGDREKEQLEDYVEPPHHGGMNWTVPPYMMDTLKQVPQFQKVELIAQQADNAETLMVATMVQDEWYGEPYYNSKLEGTEEPADRVFHDVYNVLFKPTFTLQERIQETHHTMGLPPGGYATIHIDYKDKPLTAAAKQALKEKVENAMNCGSNLHPGGPYLVAAETFAIAKEAVKYAKKKNVVVAARQIAHDSKFLPKDFFVSWLEFYFMANTRCIAYSGETSYGQFGYMMGYDYNCRIQYEGYNARNKCNWTATALDAVQTGHDLQAEKKRNHDTMDKTAILGELGENDYKPETDDDAVHIHQGNAQPHAANADEEKGMPAWLKEYSQQNPPKPDELWSKSTTLPDWLKAYFSWHKDQKAKITEENWKEQRYLVLTCYGHNQANCGTVTHRLRLLPAQLRLAAQSQRILLLHWDKPFRLEFFVEPPTKETEGDKGKEEETIGVDWIVPEFMMWKVRKAKQQNALDILATEAMQDNRKVVNALFNFADDAHAEAFYNDRLADKEVKADRILRDVFHAFFQPTVLLQERVNEMLDHVELEPGDYSVAHVDYPIVPRTDDQKHHVRTHVEQAMNCLSQVAPGSNMLVFTETTEAAMYAVNYGVLRGVKIPAKRLSTNNHDKSASPDDLLGAFAEVYIIANAHCVAYNNGEFGELGFMLGEDYDCKIKYNHNENGEECMRWEGGSEAQKIAKTVTSKHV
;
A
#
# COMPACT_ATOMS: atom_id res chain seq x y z
N MET A 1 -56.76 -28.60 22.10
CA MET A 1 -56.74 -29.69 21.09
C MET A 1 -55.40 -29.53 20.39
N GLY A 2 -54.35 -30.33 20.61
CA GLY A 2 -54.28 -31.76 20.97
C GLY A 2 -54.37 -32.59 19.67
N SER A 3 -53.51 -33.57 19.37
CA SER A 3 -52.51 -34.38 20.11
C SER A 3 -51.08 -34.21 19.56
N ASP A 4 -49.97 -34.36 20.30
CA ASP A 4 -49.42 -35.52 21.07
C ASP A 4 -48.97 -36.74 20.24
N SER A 5 -47.66 -37.01 20.24
CA SER A 5 -47.04 -38.34 20.05
C SER A 5 -45.55 -38.35 20.47
N ALA A 6 -45.20 -39.16 21.46
CA ALA A 6 -43.82 -39.56 21.77
C ALA A 6 -43.38 -40.74 20.85
N GLU A 7 -42.23 -41.43 20.95
CA GLU A 7 -41.31 -41.68 22.05
C GLU A 7 -40.01 -42.36 21.51
N LYS A 8 -38.82 -42.05 22.06
CA LYS A 8 -37.83 -43.05 22.57
C LYS A 8 -36.44 -42.46 22.90
N SER A 9 -35.84 -43.02 23.95
CA SER A 9 -34.52 -42.71 24.48
C SER A 9 -33.65 -43.97 24.57
N SER A 10 -32.33 -43.82 24.45
CA SER A 10 -31.34 -44.84 24.86
C SER A 10 -30.17 -44.17 25.57
N THR A 11 -29.67 -44.80 26.65
CA THR A 11 -28.72 -44.19 27.59
C THR A 11 -27.56 -45.13 27.93
N SER A 12 -26.33 -44.62 27.83
CA SER A 12 -25.12 -45.14 28.50
C SER A 12 -24.14 -43.98 28.61
N SER A 13 -23.83 -43.39 29.77
CA SER A 13 -23.39 -43.96 31.07
C SER A 13 -21.99 -44.56 31.04
N SER A 14 -21.01 -43.76 31.45
CA SER A 14 -19.81 -44.20 32.18
C SER A 14 -19.29 -43.03 33.01
N SER A 15 -18.69 -43.30 34.18
CA SER A 15 -18.31 -42.28 35.15
C SER A 15 -17.07 -42.69 35.93
N MET A 16 -16.13 -41.76 36.12
CA MET A 16 -15.06 -41.81 37.13
C MET A 16 -14.92 -40.40 37.71
N LEU A 17 -15.33 -40.16 38.95
CA LEU A 17 -14.56 -40.40 40.19
C LEU A 17 -13.53 -39.30 40.49
N PHE A 18 -14.04 -38.18 41.02
CA PHE A 18 -13.26 -37.27 41.88
C PHE A 18 -12.87 -37.97 43.19
N LEU A 19 -11.66 -37.72 43.71
CA LEU A 19 -11.42 -37.62 45.17
C LEU A 19 -10.02 -37.07 45.54
N ARG A 20 -9.94 -36.47 46.74
CA ARG A 20 -8.74 -36.10 47.53
C ARG A 20 -7.85 -34.94 47.07
N SER A 21 -8.10 -33.78 47.67
CA SER A 21 -7.02 -32.92 48.21
C SER A 21 -6.29 -33.60 49.38
N PRO A 22 -5.15 -33.04 49.82
CA PRO A 22 -4.98 -32.81 51.26
C PRO A 22 -4.68 -31.34 51.58
N GLN A 23 -5.19 -30.88 52.72
CA GLN A 23 -4.71 -29.65 53.37
C GLN A 23 -3.55 -30.00 54.32
N SER A 24 -2.55 -29.13 54.42
CA SER A 24 -1.70 -29.04 55.61
C SER A 24 -1.19 -27.61 55.78
N ALA A 25 -1.68 -26.91 56.81
CA ALA A 25 -1.17 -25.60 57.18
C ALA A 25 -0.08 -25.72 58.24
N SER A 26 0.97 -24.90 58.15
CA SER A 26 1.91 -24.67 59.24
C SER A 26 2.30 -23.20 59.31
N LYS A 27 1.88 -22.53 60.39
CA LYS A 27 2.51 -21.28 60.84
C LYS A 27 3.78 -21.63 61.60
N SER A 28 4.87 -20.91 61.37
CA SER A 28 5.97 -20.79 62.34
C SER A 28 6.53 -19.37 62.31
N THR A 29 6.68 -18.79 63.49
CA THR A 29 7.25 -17.46 63.72
C THR A 29 8.65 -17.56 64.34
N ASN A 30 9.35 -16.41 64.35
CA ASN A 30 10.48 -16.07 65.23
C ASN A 30 11.92 -16.48 64.83
N SER A 31 12.71 -15.42 64.60
CA SER A 31 13.93 -15.07 65.37
C SER A 31 15.26 -15.83 65.16
N SER A 32 16.16 -15.12 64.47
CA SER A 32 17.45 -14.63 65.00
C SER A 32 18.66 -15.55 65.28
N SER A 33 19.80 -15.03 64.80
CA SER A 33 21.13 -14.96 65.45
C SER A 33 22.17 -16.08 65.19
N ASN A 34 23.44 -15.62 65.23
CA ASN A 34 24.71 -16.36 65.08
C ASN A 34 25.01 -16.86 63.64
N GLY A 35 26.26 -16.82 63.15
CA GLY A 35 27.50 -16.28 63.72
C GLY A 35 28.76 -16.89 63.04
N PHE A 36 29.93 -16.25 63.20
CA PHE A 36 31.23 -16.60 62.57
C PHE A 36 31.31 -16.37 61.04
N ALA A 37 32.43 -15.98 60.42
CA ALA A 37 33.66 -15.35 60.92
C ALA A 37 34.39 -14.57 59.78
N SER A 38 35.26 -13.63 60.12
CA SER A 38 36.14 -12.88 59.18
C SER A 38 37.54 -13.53 59.10
N PRO A 39 38.43 -13.17 58.14
CA PRO A 39 39.41 -12.14 58.50
C PRO A 39 40.00 -11.25 57.36
N THR A 40 40.01 -9.91 57.58
CA THR A 40 41.05 -8.92 57.14
C THR A 40 41.29 -8.69 55.63
N THR A 41 41.66 -7.50 55.12
CA THR A 41 42.60 -6.44 55.59
C THR A 41 42.05 -5.00 55.42
N LYS A 42 42.28 -4.04 56.34
CA LYS A 42 43.38 -3.01 56.40
C LYS A 42 43.58 -2.20 55.09
N ARG A 43 43.71 -0.85 55.08
CA ARG A 43 43.77 0.18 56.16
C ARG A 43 43.66 1.64 55.63
N HIS A 44 43.36 2.58 56.53
CA HIS A 44 43.50 4.07 56.44
C HIS A 44 42.52 4.85 55.51
N GLY A 45 42.05 6.07 55.87
CA GLY A 45 42.10 6.74 57.20
C GLY A 45 41.70 8.24 57.26
N GLN A 46 41.12 8.66 58.39
CA GLN A 46 40.92 10.06 58.92
C GLN A 46 39.91 10.97 58.17
N GLN A 47 38.86 11.51 58.84
CA GLN A 47 38.77 12.76 59.68
C GLN A 47 38.94 14.07 58.85
N VAL A 48 38.17 15.18 58.99
CA VAL A 48 37.55 15.81 60.19
C VAL A 48 36.19 16.53 59.93
N ARG A 49 35.28 16.40 60.91
CA ARG A 49 34.09 17.21 61.37
C ARG A 49 33.68 18.59 60.77
N SER A 50 32.39 18.89 60.99
CA SER A 50 31.77 20.19 61.41
C SER A 50 31.25 21.14 60.29
N THR A 51 30.27 22.06 60.47
CA THR A 51 29.47 22.57 61.63
C THR A 51 28.02 22.94 61.22
N LEU A 52 27.12 23.14 62.21
CA LEU A 52 25.78 23.78 62.16
C LEU A 52 25.73 25.06 61.29
N ALA A 53 24.65 25.45 60.59
CA ALA A 53 23.21 25.56 60.93
C ALA A 53 22.83 26.76 61.84
N ARG A 54 22.34 27.85 61.21
CA ARG A 54 21.66 29.09 61.68
C ARG A 54 21.54 30.03 60.44
N ILE A 55 20.62 30.98 60.26
CA ILE A 55 19.55 31.59 61.09
C ILE A 55 18.41 32.10 60.17
N GLN A 56 17.17 32.21 60.65
CA GLN A 56 16.08 32.95 59.97
C GLN A 56 16.09 34.44 60.37
N ILE A 57 15.70 35.37 59.49
CA ILE A 57 14.91 36.59 59.87
C ILE A 57 14.48 37.42 58.64
N CYS A 58 13.20 37.82 58.61
CA CYS A 58 12.57 38.91 57.82
C CYS A 58 12.63 38.88 56.27
N ILE A 59 11.67 39.45 55.52
CA ILE A 59 10.40 40.11 55.87
C ILE A 59 9.33 39.80 54.80
N ALA A 60 8.05 39.86 55.15
CA ALA A 60 6.93 39.78 54.20
C ALA A 60 6.15 41.10 54.18
N CYS A 61 5.79 41.60 53.00
CA CYS A 61 4.89 42.75 52.82
C CYS A 61 4.28 42.78 51.41
N MET A 62 2.93 42.75 51.34
CA MET A 62 2.06 43.21 50.23
C MET A 62 2.22 42.56 48.83
N PHE A 63 1.19 42.11 48.12
CA PHE A 63 -0.25 41.96 48.40
C PHE A 63 -0.99 43.20 48.96
N PHE A 64 -1.21 44.22 48.11
CA PHE A 64 -2.53 44.82 47.80
C PHE A 64 -2.37 46.05 46.88
N LEU A 65 -3.46 46.42 46.17
CA LEU A 65 -3.57 47.56 45.23
C LEU A 65 -2.78 47.36 43.90
N LEU A 66 -3.17 47.91 42.75
CA LEU A 66 -4.09 49.03 42.44
C LEU A 66 -5.22 48.70 41.44
N LEU A 67 -6.22 49.60 41.36
CA LEU A 67 -7.33 49.64 40.40
C LEU A 67 -7.38 51.00 39.67
N GLY A 68 -7.90 51.03 38.44
CA GLY A 68 -8.26 52.25 37.69
C GLY A 68 -7.10 52.92 36.92
N THR A 69 -7.33 53.69 35.85
CA THR A 69 -8.58 54.15 35.16
C THR A 69 -8.36 54.10 33.61
N SER A 70 -9.32 54.25 32.68
CA SER A 70 -10.31 55.35 32.53
C SER A 70 -11.49 55.09 31.56
N ILE A 71 -12.59 55.81 31.83
CA ILE A 71 -13.84 56.07 31.06
C ILE A 71 -13.54 56.85 29.73
N ASN A 72 -14.29 56.84 28.61
CA ASN A 72 -15.70 56.52 28.25
C ASN A 72 -15.76 55.71 26.89
N VAL A 73 -16.67 55.73 25.89
CA VAL A 73 -17.87 56.52 25.44
C VAL A 73 -18.88 55.58 24.71
N MET A 74 -20.21 55.81 24.83
CA MET A 74 -21.41 55.41 24.00
C MET A 74 -21.46 54.06 23.21
N ARG A 75 -22.52 53.22 23.27
CA ARG A 75 -23.96 53.36 22.84
C ARG A 75 -24.14 53.59 21.32
N LEU A 76 -24.94 52.85 20.54
CA LEU A 76 -26.29 52.23 20.74
C LEU A 76 -26.37 50.84 19.99
N SER A 77 -27.48 50.12 19.65
CA SER A 77 -28.97 50.30 19.65
C SER A 77 -29.72 48.94 19.47
N HIS A 78 -30.95 48.76 20.05
CA HIS A 78 -32.08 47.82 19.71
C HIS A 78 -31.82 46.31 19.38
N HIS A 79 -32.69 45.29 19.57
CA HIS A 79 -34.07 45.01 20.11
C HIS A 79 -34.10 43.47 20.44
N VAL A 80 -34.85 42.78 21.34
CA VAL A 80 -36.08 42.99 22.18
C VAL A 80 -37.38 43.00 21.36
N MET A 81 -38.39 42.12 21.44
CA MET A 81 -38.83 40.93 22.23
C MET A 81 -39.90 40.18 21.33
N PRO A 82 -40.82 39.26 21.73
CA PRO A 82 -41.15 38.56 23.01
C PRO A 82 -40.90 37.02 22.94
N SER A 83 -40.92 36.17 23.98
CA SER A 83 -41.51 36.09 25.34
C SER A 83 -42.98 35.65 25.43
N ASP A 84 -43.23 34.43 25.90
CA ASP A 84 -44.50 34.09 26.55
C ASP A 84 -44.32 33.10 27.72
N THR A 85 -45.36 33.02 28.54
CA THR A 85 -45.45 32.39 29.87
C THR A 85 -45.45 30.85 29.83
N SER A 86 -45.32 30.07 30.92
CA SER A 86 -45.57 30.32 32.35
C SER A 86 -44.76 29.37 33.28
N SER A 87 -44.97 29.45 34.59
CA SER A 87 -44.26 28.70 35.64
C SER A 87 -45.00 27.47 36.17
N SER A 88 -44.29 26.46 36.67
CA SER A 88 -44.28 26.08 38.11
C SER A 88 -43.82 24.63 38.41
N SER A 89 -43.31 24.44 39.65
CA SER A 89 -43.21 23.19 40.44
C SER A 89 -42.72 21.88 39.80
N GLY A 90 -41.63 21.33 40.35
CA GLY A 90 -41.18 19.97 40.04
C GLY A 90 -41.97 18.86 40.76
N GLY A 91 -41.75 17.63 40.30
CA GLY A 91 -42.26 16.38 40.88
C GLY A 91 -41.40 15.19 40.45
N SER A 92 -41.33 14.14 41.27
CA SER A 92 -40.36 13.06 41.13
C SER A 92 -40.91 11.78 40.49
N SER A 93 -40.00 11.01 39.89
CA SER A 93 -40.00 9.53 39.78
C SER A 93 -41.03 8.79 38.90
N SER A 94 -40.48 7.79 38.18
CA SER A 94 -41.09 6.52 37.73
C SER A 94 -42.31 6.50 36.80
N SER A 95 -42.06 6.28 35.50
CA SER A 95 -42.89 5.41 34.62
C SER A 95 -42.17 5.05 33.31
N SER A 96 -41.36 3.99 33.28
CA SER A 96 -40.62 3.54 32.09
C SER A 96 -41.32 2.37 31.38
N SER A 97 -42.27 2.65 30.49
CA SER A 97 -42.99 1.60 29.73
C SER A 97 -43.49 1.97 28.33
N ASN A 98 -43.46 3.25 27.92
CA ASN A 98 -44.20 3.70 26.72
C ASN A 98 -43.33 4.04 25.49
N SER A 99 -41.99 3.95 25.58
CA SER A 99 -41.06 4.30 24.50
C SER A 99 -41.30 3.50 23.21
N ASN A 100 -41.46 2.19 23.34
CA ASN A 100 -41.45 1.28 22.20
C ASN A 100 -42.70 1.46 21.31
N GLN A 101 -43.86 1.71 21.93
CA GLN A 101 -45.11 1.92 21.18
C GLN A 101 -45.10 3.26 20.41
N GLN A 102 -44.41 4.27 20.93
CA GLN A 102 -44.19 5.54 20.24
C GLN A 102 -43.21 5.37 19.06
N GLN A 103 -42.20 4.52 19.22
CA GLN A 103 -41.22 4.18 18.18
C GLN A 103 -41.82 3.33 17.04
N GLU A 104 -42.70 2.36 17.36
CA GLU A 104 -43.47 1.62 16.36
C GLU A 104 -44.40 2.53 15.55
N GLN A 105 -45.10 3.47 16.20
CA GLN A 105 -45.94 4.46 15.51
C GLN A 105 -45.10 5.35 14.58
N GLN A 106 -43.89 5.75 15.01
CA GLN A 106 -42.98 6.53 14.18
C GLN A 106 -42.48 5.75 12.95
N GLN A 107 -42.17 4.45 13.09
CA GLN A 107 -41.83 3.57 11.96
C GLN A 107 -43.01 3.37 11.01
N GLN A 108 -44.22 3.15 11.51
CA GLN A 108 -45.43 3.01 10.68
C GLN A 108 -45.75 4.29 9.90
N GLN A 109 -45.52 5.47 10.50
CA GLN A 109 -45.62 6.76 9.81
C GLN A 109 -44.60 6.85 8.66
N ILE A 110 -43.32 6.57 8.92
CA ILE A 110 -42.24 6.60 7.90
C ILE A 110 -42.53 5.62 6.74
N ILE A 111 -43.04 4.42 7.03
CA ILE A 111 -43.44 3.45 5.99
C ILE A 111 -44.60 4.00 5.15
N THR A 112 -45.60 4.61 5.79
CA THR A 112 -46.77 5.19 5.11
C THR A 112 -46.36 6.35 4.19
N ASP A 113 -45.50 7.23 4.67
CA ASP A 113 -45.01 8.40 3.91
C ASP A 113 -44.13 7.97 2.73
N ASN A 114 -43.29 6.93 2.90
CA ASN A 114 -42.53 6.34 1.79
C ASN A 114 -43.41 5.66 0.74
N VAL A 115 -44.51 5.01 1.13
CA VAL A 115 -45.50 4.46 0.18
C VAL A 115 -46.21 5.58 -0.58
N ASN A 116 -46.59 6.67 0.11
CA ASN A 116 -47.23 7.83 -0.52
C ASN A 116 -46.31 8.53 -1.52
N ASN A 117 -45.04 8.75 -1.18
CA ASN A 117 -44.05 9.35 -2.07
C ASN A 117 -43.80 8.49 -3.33
N ASN A 118 -43.68 7.17 -3.18
CA ASN A 118 -43.56 6.26 -4.33
C ASN A 118 -44.80 6.27 -5.24
N ASN A 119 -46.00 6.41 -4.66
CA ASN A 119 -47.23 6.53 -5.44
C ASN A 119 -47.32 7.87 -6.19
N GLN A 120 -46.86 8.98 -5.60
CA GLN A 120 -46.75 10.26 -6.32
C GLN A 120 -45.74 10.18 -7.47
N LEU A 121 -44.56 9.59 -7.24
CA LEU A 121 -43.54 9.41 -8.30
C LEU A 121 -44.09 8.63 -9.50
N ARG A 122 -44.84 7.54 -9.24
CA ARG A 122 -45.53 6.76 -10.27
C ARG A 122 -46.60 7.57 -11.02
N GLN A 123 -47.33 8.46 -10.34
CA GLN A 123 -48.30 9.34 -11.00
C GLN A 123 -47.61 10.38 -11.92
N VAL A 124 -46.47 10.94 -11.50
CA VAL A 124 -45.66 11.85 -12.32
C VAL A 124 -45.12 11.13 -13.57
N GLN A 125 -44.55 9.93 -13.39
CA GLN A 125 -44.06 9.11 -14.51
C GLN A 125 -45.18 8.73 -15.49
N ALA A 126 -46.37 8.37 -14.99
CA ALA A 126 -47.53 8.08 -15.83
C ALA A 126 -48.03 9.33 -16.60
N ALA A 127 -48.01 10.51 -15.99
CA ALA A 127 -48.37 11.76 -16.64
C ALA A 127 -47.35 12.15 -17.73
N GLN A 128 -46.06 11.93 -17.51
CA GLN A 128 -45.01 12.14 -18.52
C GLN A 128 -45.16 11.17 -19.69
N ALA A 129 -45.43 9.88 -19.43
CA ALA A 129 -45.70 8.89 -20.47
C ALA A 129 -46.93 9.23 -21.32
N ALA A 130 -47.98 9.82 -20.73
CA ALA A 130 -49.17 10.27 -21.44
C ALA A 130 -48.90 11.48 -22.37
N GLN A 131 -47.95 12.36 -22.02
CA GLN A 131 -47.57 13.50 -22.86
C GLN A 131 -46.75 13.11 -24.10
N ALA A 132 -46.13 11.93 -24.10
CA ALA A 132 -45.32 11.42 -25.22
C ALA A 132 -46.14 10.90 -26.42
N GLN A 133 -47.49 10.93 -26.38
CA GLN A 133 -48.37 10.37 -27.41
C GLN A 133 -49.05 11.41 -28.33
N ALA A 134 -48.43 12.59 -28.50
CA ALA A 134 -48.89 13.56 -29.49
C ALA A 134 -48.60 13.06 -30.93
N PRO A 135 -49.56 13.15 -31.88
CA PRO A 135 -49.33 12.73 -33.26
C PRO A 135 -48.36 13.67 -33.99
N PRO A 136 -47.51 13.16 -34.91
CA PRO A 136 -46.51 13.96 -35.60
C PRO A 136 -47.14 14.95 -36.60
N PRO A 137 -46.47 16.10 -36.87
CA PRO A 137 -46.92 17.05 -37.88
C PRO A 137 -46.82 16.48 -39.30
N PRO A 138 -47.66 16.96 -40.25
CA PRO A 138 -47.65 16.46 -41.62
C PRO A 138 -46.36 16.84 -42.40
N PRO A 139 -45.89 15.98 -43.30
CA PRO A 139 -44.65 16.20 -44.05
C PRO A 139 -44.78 17.28 -45.13
N PRO A 140 -43.68 17.97 -45.50
CA PRO A 140 -43.65 18.94 -46.59
C PRO A 140 -43.79 18.26 -47.97
N PRO A 141 -44.25 19.00 -49.01
CA PRO A 141 -44.46 18.45 -50.35
C PRO A 141 -43.14 18.12 -51.07
N ALA A 142 -43.12 17.01 -51.81
CA ALA A 142 -41.95 16.53 -52.53
C ALA A 142 -41.69 17.30 -53.85
N PRO A 143 -40.41 17.53 -54.23
CA PRO A 143 -40.03 17.95 -55.57
C PRO A 143 -40.21 16.79 -56.57
N ALA A 144 -40.33 17.12 -57.86
CA ALA A 144 -40.78 16.19 -58.88
C ALA A 144 -39.66 15.52 -59.71
N ASP A 145 -39.99 14.33 -60.19
CA ASP A 145 -39.57 13.67 -61.42
C ASP A 145 -38.13 13.17 -61.64
N LYS A 146 -38.04 11.82 -61.72
CA LYS A 146 -37.49 10.98 -62.82
C LYS A 146 -35.98 11.14 -63.14
N VAL A 147 -35.24 10.07 -63.45
CA VAL A 147 -35.46 9.14 -64.58
C VAL A 147 -34.87 7.73 -64.28
N SER A 148 -35.52 6.69 -64.79
CA SER A 148 -35.09 5.27 -64.79
C SER A 148 -34.06 5.01 -65.93
N VAL A 149 -33.28 3.93 -66.05
CA VAL A 149 -33.66 2.51 -66.22
C VAL A 149 -32.45 1.60 -65.88
N HIS A 150 -32.71 0.35 -65.46
CA HIS A 150 -31.71 -0.70 -65.33
C HIS A 150 -30.99 -1.06 -66.64
N THR A 151 -29.80 -1.67 -66.54
CA THR A 151 -29.41 -2.83 -67.39
C THR A 151 -28.45 -3.72 -66.60
N VAL A 152 -28.51 -5.03 -66.85
CA VAL A 152 -27.73 -6.09 -66.18
C VAL A 152 -26.55 -6.51 -67.06
N MET A 153 -25.37 -6.76 -66.49
CA MET A 153 -24.47 -7.81 -66.99
C MET A 153 -23.47 -8.31 -65.93
N GLN A 154 -22.74 -9.38 -66.28
CA GLN A 154 -22.09 -10.30 -65.34
C GLN A 154 -20.57 -10.11 -65.24
N LEU A 155 -19.98 -10.68 -64.18
CA LEU A 155 -18.53 -10.81 -63.98
C LEU A 155 -17.91 -11.88 -64.89
N THR A 156 -16.72 -11.61 -65.43
CA THR A 156 -15.58 -12.54 -65.63
C THR A 156 -14.30 -11.71 -65.95
N PRO A 157 -13.07 -12.25 -65.85
CA PRO A 157 -11.92 -11.45 -65.35
C PRO A 157 -10.78 -11.19 -66.38
N ASP A 158 -9.63 -10.80 -65.81
CA ASP A 158 -8.23 -10.86 -66.31
C ASP A 158 -7.53 -9.56 -66.78
N GLU A 159 -6.19 -9.63 -66.67
CA GLU A 159 -5.11 -8.72 -67.13
C GLU A 159 -4.95 -7.31 -66.50
N ASN A 160 -4.12 -7.28 -65.45
CA ASN A 160 -3.16 -6.19 -65.13
C ASN A 160 -2.16 -6.06 -66.31
N PRO A 161 -1.50 -4.91 -66.63
CA PRO A 161 -0.70 -4.19 -65.64
C PRO A 161 -0.51 -2.65 -65.81
N LEU A 162 0.23 -2.06 -64.84
CA LEU A 162 1.00 -0.81 -64.91
C LEU A 162 0.27 0.53 -65.16
N LEU A 163 0.16 1.34 -64.10
CA LEU A 163 0.45 2.78 -64.21
C LEU A 163 1.06 3.34 -62.91
N ARG A 164 1.99 4.29 -63.05
CA ARG A 164 2.89 4.80 -62.00
C ARG A 164 2.45 6.20 -61.60
N VAL A 165 1.94 6.39 -60.38
CA VAL A 165 1.46 7.69 -59.88
C VAL A 165 2.41 8.21 -58.79
N GLN A 166 2.75 9.51 -58.85
CA GLN A 166 3.46 10.22 -57.77
C GLN A 166 2.48 11.03 -56.92
N PRO A 167 2.74 11.21 -55.61
CA PRO A 167 1.89 11.99 -54.73
C PRO A 167 2.01 13.50 -54.99
N LYS A 168 0.89 14.23 -54.94
CA LYS A 168 0.83 15.69 -54.88
C LYS A 168 0.27 16.13 -53.53
N GLU A 169 1.11 16.37 -52.52
CA GLU A 169 0.59 16.91 -51.25
C GLU A 169 1.51 17.86 -50.46
N GLU A 170 2.63 18.31 -51.02
CA GLU A 170 3.45 19.37 -50.38
C GLU A 170 3.00 20.81 -50.74
N SER A 171 2.17 20.99 -51.77
CA SER A 171 1.84 22.33 -52.31
C SER A 171 0.98 23.18 -51.37
N GLU A 172 0.10 22.57 -50.57
CA GLU A 172 -0.79 23.31 -49.65
C GLU A 172 -0.06 23.79 -48.39
N ARG A 173 0.83 22.97 -47.81
CA ARG A 173 1.63 23.33 -46.62
C ARG A 173 2.49 24.58 -46.81
N ALA A 174 2.96 24.84 -48.04
CA ALA A 174 3.72 26.03 -48.36
C ALA A 174 2.87 27.32 -48.34
N LYS A 175 1.64 27.27 -48.86
CA LYS A 175 0.75 28.45 -49.00
C LYS A 175 0.36 29.03 -47.64
N PHE A 176 0.05 28.18 -46.67
CA PHE A 176 -0.41 28.62 -45.34
C PHE A 176 0.69 29.34 -44.55
N ARG A 177 1.95 28.90 -44.67
CA ARG A 177 3.11 29.58 -44.05
C ARG A 177 3.39 30.96 -44.65
N ALA A 178 3.19 31.14 -45.96
CA ALA A 178 3.39 32.43 -46.62
C ALA A 178 2.35 33.49 -46.19
N ALA A 179 1.08 33.09 -46.03
CA ALA A 179 0.01 34.01 -45.64
C ALA A 179 0.19 34.59 -44.22
N PHE A 180 0.60 33.76 -43.25
CA PHE A 180 0.74 34.17 -41.85
C PHE A 180 1.87 35.21 -41.63
N LEU A 181 3.00 35.03 -42.31
CA LEU A 181 4.15 35.95 -42.19
C LEU A 181 3.91 37.31 -42.85
N ALA A 182 3.03 37.39 -43.86
CA ALA A 182 2.71 38.65 -44.54
C ALA A 182 1.93 39.64 -43.65
N GLN A 183 1.26 39.18 -42.60
CA GLN A 183 0.31 40.00 -41.83
C GLN A 183 0.95 40.78 -40.65
N GLN A 184 2.19 40.46 -40.25
CA GLN A 184 2.88 41.16 -39.16
C GLN A 184 3.72 42.37 -39.60
N ALA A 185 3.89 42.60 -40.91
CA ALA A 185 4.88 43.55 -41.43
C ALA A 185 4.44 45.04 -41.50
N ASN A 186 3.16 45.36 -41.22
CA ASN A 186 2.60 46.71 -41.41
C ASN A 186 1.81 47.20 -40.19
N ASN A 187 2.43 48.03 -39.33
CA ASN A 187 1.74 49.05 -38.50
C ASN A 187 2.73 49.95 -37.73
N HIS A 188 3.30 50.98 -38.38
CA HIS A 188 4.00 52.10 -37.73
C HIS A 188 3.91 53.37 -38.60
N PRO A 189 3.30 54.49 -38.13
CA PRO A 189 3.30 55.78 -38.83
C PRO A 189 4.47 56.70 -38.38
N PRO A 190 4.96 57.63 -39.22
CA PRO A 190 6.21 58.36 -38.95
C PRO A 190 6.06 59.74 -38.27
N ASN A 191 6.82 59.89 -37.17
CA ASN A 191 7.67 61.02 -36.74
C ASN A 191 7.37 62.50 -37.17
N LYS A 192 7.38 63.43 -36.19
CA LYS A 192 7.83 64.84 -36.38
C LYS A 192 8.19 65.58 -35.07
N ASP A 193 9.39 66.18 -35.07
CA ASP A 193 10.02 67.12 -34.11
C ASP A 193 9.54 68.59 -34.23
N PRO A 194 10.02 69.59 -33.43
CA PRO A 194 10.43 69.60 -32.00
C PRO A 194 9.99 70.89 -31.22
N ASN A 195 10.48 71.07 -29.98
CA ASN A 195 10.66 72.32 -29.19
C ASN A 195 9.44 73.19 -28.78
N THR A 196 9.27 73.42 -27.47
CA THR A 196 9.42 74.75 -26.80
C THR A 196 9.25 74.67 -25.28
N ASP A 197 9.83 75.64 -24.55
CA ASP A 197 9.71 75.78 -23.08
C ASP A 197 8.34 76.31 -22.62
N SER A 198 7.92 75.99 -21.39
CA SER A 198 7.75 76.99 -20.29
C SER A 198 7.03 76.45 -19.03
N MET A 199 7.03 77.30 -17.99
CA MET A 199 6.65 77.06 -16.58
C MET A 199 5.18 76.67 -16.35
N GLY A 200 4.89 75.89 -15.29
CA GLY A 200 3.51 75.54 -14.92
C GLY A 200 3.32 74.73 -13.62
N ASN A 201 3.75 75.27 -12.46
CA ASN A 201 3.53 74.70 -11.11
C ASN A 201 2.51 75.58 -10.35
N PRO A 202 1.88 75.15 -9.22
CA PRO A 202 1.54 73.81 -8.72
C PRO A 202 0.05 73.70 -8.26
N LEU A 203 -0.38 72.57 -7.65
CA LEU A 203 -0.98 72.48 -6.29
C LEU A 203 -1.69 71.13 -5.98
N THR A 204 -1.45 70.61 -4.77
CA THR A 204 -2.24 69.68 -3.89
C THR A 204 -3.24 68.69 -4.52
N ASP A 205 -3.12 67.35 -4.41
CA ASP A 205 -2.79 66.46 -3.26
C ASP A 205 -3.93 66.34 -2.22
N ILE A 206 -4.00 65.19 -1.51
CA ILE A 206 -5.10 64.66 -0.66
C ILE A 206 -6.23 64.00 -1.53
N GLU A 207 -6.66 62.73 -1.36
CA GLU A 207 -6.33 61.69 -0.36
C GLU A 207 -6.53 60.26 -0.92
N LEU A 208 -5.57 59.34 -0.73
CA LEU A 208 -5.79 57.87 -0.61
C LEU A 208 -4.46 57.13 -0.30
N LYS A 209 -4.32 56.56 0.92
CA LYS A 209 -3.14 55.79 1.35
C LYS A 209 -3.52 54.68 2.34
N ARG A 210 -2.78 53.55 2.28
CA ARG A 210 -2.85 52.26 3.04
C ARG A 210 -3.39 51.13 2.13
N MET A 211 -2.76 49.95 2.01
CA MET A 211 -1.60 49.31 2.66
C MET A 211 -0.72 48.60 1.59
N PHE A 212 0.56 48.23 1.77
CA PHE A 212 1.54 48.36 2.87
C PHE A 212 2.99 48.54 2.25
N PRO A 213 4.16 48.32 2.93
CA PRO A 213 5.43 48.90 2.45
C PRO A 213 6.43 47.93 1.79
N GLU A 214 7.14 48.43 0.77
CA GLU A 214 8.43 47.87 0.32
C GLU A 214 9.59 48.37 1.19
N LYS A 215 10.58 47.50 1.45
CA LYS A 215 11.99 47.88 1.71
C LYS A 215 12.90 46.65 1.69
N PHE A 216 13.58 46.40 0.56
CA PHE A 216 15.02 46.10 0.45
C PHE A 216 15.38 45.60 -0.97
N SER A 217 15.84 46.51 -1.83
CA SER A 217 16.58 46.14 -3.06
C SER A 217 17.45 47.29 -3.51
N LYS A 218 18.78 47.21 -3.26
CA LYS A 218 19.77 48.11 -3.86
C LYS A 218 21.24 47.68 -3.75
N HIS A 219 21.56 46.39 -3.99
CA HIS A 219 22.95 45.92 -4.06
C HIS A 219 23.15 44.67 -4.94
N PHE A 220 22.84 44.74 -6.25
CA PHE A 220 23.34 43.74 -7.22
C PHE A 220 23.31 44.20 -8.70
N THR A 221 24.07 45.25 -9.06
CA THR A 221 24.43 45.55 -10.47
C THR A 221 25.76 46.31 -10.54
N ASN A 222 26.87 45.59 -10.69
CA ASN A 222 28.14 46.04 -11.28
C ASN A 222 29.07 44.83 -11.47
N ASN A 223 30.09 44.98 -12.31
CA ASN A 223 31.16 43.99 -12.59
C ASN A 223 30.74 42.71 -13.35
N LEU A 224 30.29 42.88 -14.60
CA LEU A 224 30.35 41.83 -15.64
C LEU A 224 30.83 42.42 -16.97
N ARG A 225 32.14 42.75 -17.04
CA ARG A 225 32.95 42.97 -18.28
C ARG A 225 34.38 43.41 -17.95
N HIS A 226 35.30 42.46 -17.78
CA HIS A 226 36.73 42.59 -18.15
C HIS A 226 37.44 41.23 -18.03
N GLU A 227 38.58 41.11 -18.72
CA GLU A 227 39.54 39.99 -18.68
C GLU A 227 39.04 38.63 -19.21
N GLU A 228 38.66 38.61 -20.48
CA GLU A 228 39.23 37.60 -21.39
C GLU A 228 40.70 37.98 -21.71
N GLU A 229 41.48 37.05 -22.29
CA GLU A 229 42.93 37.15 -22.60
C GLU A 229 43.91 37.17 -21.42
N LYS A 230 44.35 35.97 -20.97
CA LYS A 230 45.78 35.66 -20.69
C LYS A 230 46.08 34.17 -20.49
N LEU A 231 47.35 33.84 -20.74
CA LEU A 231 48.10 32.67 -20.23
C LEU A 231 47.67 31.27 -20.73
N ILE A 232 47.99 31.00 -21.99
CA ILE A 232 48.57 29.70 -22.36
C ILE A 232 49.96 29.58 -21.68
N GLY A 233 50.23 28.49 -20.95
CA GLY A 233 51.59 28.15 -20.53
C GLY A 233 51.71 27.18 -19.35
N PHE A 234 52.76 26.35 -19.38
CA PHE A 234 53.26 25.48 -18.31
C PHE A 234 52.35 24.37 -17.77
N ALA A 235 52.41 23.22 -18.45
CA ALA A 235 52.29 21.92 -17.80
C ALA A 235 53.63 21.17 -17.89
N LEU A 236 54.28 20.88 -16.75
CA LEU A 236 55.31 19.84 -16.57
C LEU A 236 55.85 19.78 -15.13
N ALA A 237 56.22 18.57 -14.71
CA ALA A 237 56.99 18.16 -13.52
C ALA A 237 56.25 17.97 -12.17
N HIS A 238 56.55 16.80 -11.56
CA HIS A 238 56.09 16.26 -10.26
C HIS A 238 54.57 15.96 -10.14
N HIS A 239 54.12 14.89 -9.49
CA HIS A 239 54.81 13.93 -8.60
C HIS A 239 54.62 12.46 -9.03
N ASN A 240 55.69 11.67 -8.94
CA ASN A 240 55.57 10.26 -8.55
C ASN A 240 55.70 10.19 -7.02
N ASP A 241 54.90 9.36 -6.34
CA ASP A 241 55.41 8.15 -5.67
C ASP A 241 54.27 7.28 -5.10
N HIS A 242 54.60 6.07 -4.63
CA HIS A 242 53.73 5.17 -3.86
C HIS A 242 52.43 4.63 -4.50
N HIS A 243 52.57 3.73 -5.48
CA HIS A 243 51.70 2.55 -5.57
C HIS A 243 52.52 1.32 -6.00
N ARG A 244 52.82 0.40 -5.06
CA ARG A 244 53.50 -0.87 -5.38
C ARG A 244 53.41 -1.93 -4.28
N GLN A 245 52.44 -2.86 -4.40
CA GLN A 245 52.59 -4.28 -4.03
C GLN A 245 51.36 -5.09 -4.47
N HIS A 246 51.56 -6.39 -4.70
CA HIS A 246 50.54 -7.41 -5.05
C HIS A 246 49.78 -7.24 -6.37
N GLY A 247 50.51 -7.44 -7.48
CA GLY A 247 49.99 -8.22 -8.60
C GLY A 247 50.38 -9.71 -8.49
N ASP A 248 50.26 -10.44 -9.59
CA ASP A 248 50.84 -11.77 -9.88
C ASP A 248 50.12 -13.03 -9.33
N TYR A 249 48.86 -13.28 -9.75
CA TYR A 249 48.39 -14.68 -9.98
C TYR A 249 47.16 -14.82 -10.92
N TRP A 250 47.24 -14.33 -12.17
CA TRP A 250 46.28 -14.70 -13.22
C TRP A 250 46.96 -14.77 -14.59
N ASP A 251 47.27 -15.99 -15.04
CA ASP A 251 47.47 -16.30 -16.46
C ASP A 251 47.21 -17.80 -16.71
N THR A 252 46.77 -18.17 -17.91
CA THR A 252 46.26 -19.51 -18.35
C THR A 252 44.89 -19.98 -17.83
N MET A 253 43.84 -19.84 -18.64
CA MET A 253 43.32 -20.95 -19.48
C MET A 253 42.23 -20.45 -20.46
N ASP A 254 42.11 -21.13 -21.60
CA ASP A 254 41.26 -20.75 -22.75
C ASP A 254 39.84 -21.35 -22.72
N HIS A 255 39.00 -20.89 -23.67
CA HIS A 255 37.67 -21.40 -24.08
C HIS A 255 36.44 -21.11 -23.18
N PRO A 256 35.53 -20.22 -23.64
CA PRO A 256 34.19 -20.04 -23.08
C PRO A 256 33.06 -20.34 -24.09
N ASP A 257 32.55 -21.59 -24.15
CA ASP A 257 31.42 -21.95 -25.03
C ASP A 257 30.32 -22.85 -24.39
N ASP A 258 30.57 -23.57 -23.29
CA ASP A 258 29.60 -24.53 -22.70
C ASP A 258 28.56 -23.91 -21.71
N PHE A 259 28.68 -22.63 -21.35
CA PHE A 259 28.01 -22.09 -20.15
C PHE A 259 26.66 -21.37 -20.40
N ARG A 260 25.70 -22.02 -21.09
CA ARG A 260 24.39 -21.40 -21.40
C ARG A 260 23.14 -22.30 -21.39
N GLN A 261 23.09 -23.36 -20.56
CA GLN A 261 21.86 -24.18 -20.42
C GLN A 261 21.36 -24.47 -18.98
N ASP A 262 22.16 -24.27 -17.93
CA ASP A 262 21.83 -24.75 -16.57
C ASP A 262 21.39 -23.67 -15.55
N VAL A 263 20.73 -22.58 -15.99
CA VAL A 263 20.30 -21.48 -15.09
C VAL A 263 18.77 -21.25 -15.07
N GLU A 264 18.02 -21.72 -16.07
CA GLU A 264 16.60 -21.35 -16.27
C GLU A 264 15.57 -22.41 -15.77
N ARG A 265 15.82 -23.10 -14.66
CA ARG A 265 14.84 -24.01 -14.02
C ARG A 265 14.79 -23.88 -12.49
N GLY A 266 14.07 -22.86 -12.03
CA GLY A 266 13.63 -22.72 -10.64
C GLY A 266 12.19 -23.20 -10.46
N GLU A 267 11.98 -24.51 -10.32
CA GLU A 267 10.67 -25.12 -10.03
C GLU A 267 10.68 -25.88 -8.69
N TRP A 268 9.52 -25.96 -8.04
CA TRP A 268 9.34 -26.69 -6.79
C TRP A 268 9.24 -28.20 -7.06
N PHE A 269 9.88 -29.03 -6.22
CA PHE A 269 9.87 -30.49 -6.37
C PHE A 269 8.74 -31.15 -5.56
N GLU A 270 7.65 -31.54 -6.23
CA GLU A 270 6.72 -32.54 -5.72
C GLU A 270 7.19 -33.98 -6.02
N ALA A 271 6.72 -34.94 -5.21
CA ALA A 271 6.99 -36.36 -5.40
C ALA A 271 6.19 -36.93 -6.61
N PRO A 272 6.68 -37.98 -7.29
CA PRO A 272 6.36 -38.19 -8.71
C PRO A 272 4.97 -38.78 -8.98
N TYR A 273 4.15 -38.03 -9.72
CA TYR A 273 3.06 -38.59 -10.53
C TYR A 273 3.45 -38.56 -12.02
N ASN A 274 3.39 -39.70 -12.69
CA ASN A 274 3.85 -39.83 -14.08
C ASN A 274 2.83 -39.23 -15.08
N ASN A 275 3.21 -38.15 -15.75
CA ASN A 275 2.95 -37.95 -17.18
C ASN A 275 3.90 -36.89 -17.75
N LYS A 276 4.75 -37.27 -18.71
CA LYS A 276 5.64 -36.31 -19.39
C LYS A 276 4.86 -35.51 -20.44
N VAL A 277 4.89 -34.19 -20.32
CA VAL A 277 4.64 -33.26 -21.42
C VAL A 277 5.97 -32.56 -21.70
N GLU A 278 6.43 -32.60 -22.95
CA GLU A 278 7.68 -31.95 -23.35
C GLU A 278 7.47 -30.44 -23.47
N GLN A 279 8.04 -29.67 -22.54
CA GLN A 279 8.06 -28.21 -22.63
C GLN A 279 9.06 -27.76 -23.70
N ASN A 280 8.63 -26.88 -24.61
CA ASN A 280 9.46 -26.30 -25.66
C ASN A 280 9.84 -24.86 -25.27
N THR A 281 11.06 -24.65 -24.78
CA THR A 281 11.49 -23.43 -24.09
C THR A 281 11.78 -22.22 -24.99
N ASN A 282 11.50 -22.31 -26.30
CA ASN A 282 11.73 -21.22 -27.26
C ASN A 282 10.50 -20.32 -27.54
N SER A 283 9.42 -20.43 -26.76
CA SER A 283 8.36 -19.41 -26.77
C SER A 283 8.66 -18.29 -25.77
N LYS A 284 8.84 -17.08 -26.29
CA LYS A 284 8.62 -15.82 -25.55
C LYS A 284 7.31 -15.15 -26.00
N ASP A 285 6.21 -15.91 -26.06
CA ASP A 285 4.88 -15.36 -26.37
C ASP A 285 4.52 -14.27 -25.33
N HIS A 286 4.42 -13.02 -25.77
CA HIS A 286 4.09 -11.89 -24.91
C HIS A 286 2.59 -11.86 -24.62
N ILE A 287 2.23 -11.68 -23.34
CA ILE A 287 0.94 -12.10 -22.77
C ILE A 287 -0.21 -11.06 -22.95
N ILE A 288 -0.03 -10.09 -23.86
CA ILE A 288 -1.13 -9.34 -24.49
C ILE A 288 -1.02 -9.55 -26.00
N PRO A 289 -2.09 -9.98 -26.70
CA PRO A 289 -2.04 -10.24 -28.14
C PRO A 289 -1.67 -8.96 -28.90
N ARG A 290 -0.50 -8.96 -29.53
CA ARG A 290 0.13 -7.76 -30.09
C ARG A 290 -0.55 -7.29 -31.39
N ARG A 291 -1.72 -6.65 -31.25
CA ARG A 291 -2.48 -6.01 -32.34
C ARG A 291 -1.72 -4.84 -33.00
N GLU A 292 -0.59 -4.42 -32.44
CA GLU A 292 0.32 -3.37 -32.93
C GLU A 292 1.02 -3.68 -34.27
N GLN A 293 0.93 -4.92 -34.79
CA GLN A 293 1.48 -5.27 -36.11
C GLN A 293 0.54 -4.96 -37.29
N HIS A 294 -0.56 -4.25 -37.05
CA HIS A 294 -1.37 -3.63 -38.10
C HIS A 294 -1.25 -2.12 -37.97
N GLY A 295 -0.86 -1.46 -39.07
CA GLY A 295 -0.55 -0.01 -39.10
C GLY A 295 -1.77 0.91 -39.09
N GLY A 296 -2.83 0.53 -38.40
CA GLY A 296 -4.01 1.36 -38.14
C GLY A 296 -4.05 1.83 -36.67
N THR A 297 -4.93 2.77 -36.36
CA THR A 297 -5.15 3.20 -34.97
C THR A 297 -5.94 2.16 -34.17
N ARG A 298 -5.87 2.18 -32.83
CA ARG A 298 -6.59 1.21 -31.99
C ARG A 298 -8.11 1.33 -32.19
N TRP A 299 -8.63 2.54 -32.41
CA TRP A 299 -10.05 2.78 -32.63
C TRP A 299 -10.54 2.37 -34.03
N GLU A 300 -9.69 2.30 -35.06
CA GLU A 300 -10.08 1.68 -36.34
C GLU A 300 -10.45 0.21 -36.15
N HIS A 301 -9.61 -0.55 -35.43
CA HIS A 301 -9.75 -1.98 -35.20
C HIS A 301 -10.82 -2.39 -34.16
N ALA A 302 -11.35 -1.42 -33.42
CA ALA A 302 -12.46 -1.60 -32.49
C ALA A 302 -13.80 -1.75 -33.23
N THR A 303 -14.67 -2.62 -32.74
CA THR A 303 -15.91 -3.04 -33.45
C THR A 303 -17.19 -2.52 -32.80
N THR A 304 -17.15 -2.16 -31.52
CA THR A 304 -18.29 -1.59 -30.79
C THR A 304 -18.33 -0.06 -30.83
N LEU A 305 -17.20 0.60 -31.13
CA LEU A 305 -17.11 2.06 -31.16
C LEU A 305 -17.95 2.67 -32.30
N PRO A 306 -18.84 3.64 -31.99
CA PRO A 306 -19.62 4.32 -33.01
C PRO A 306 -18.75 5.28 -33.85
N PRO A 307 -19.16 5.61 -35.09
CA PRO A 307 -18.38 6.48 -35.98
C PRO A 307 -18.00 7.82 -35.36
N TRP A 308 -18.92 8.49 -34.66
CA TRP A 308 -18.65 9.79 -34.03
C TRP A 308 -17.55 9.73 -32.97
N MET A 309 -17.35 8.58 -32.33
CA MET A 309 -16.32 8.40 -31.31
C MET A 309 -14.95 8.14 -31.96
N LYS A 310 -14.90 7.47 -33.12
CA LYS A 310 -13.69 7.36 -33.94
C LYS A 310 -13.29 8.74 -34.52
N ASP A 311 -14.27 9.51 -35.00
CA ASP A 311 -14.07 10.91 -35.40
C ASP A 311 -13.58 11.76 -34.24
N TYR A 312 -14.14 11.56 -33.03
CA TYR A 312 -13.73 12.26 -31.82
C TYR A 312 -12.28 11.97 -31.43
N PHE A 313 -11.86 10.70 -31.45
CA PHE A 313 -10.49 10.34 -31.10
C PHE A 313 -9.47 10.91 -32.08
N SER A 314 -9.74 10.84 -33.39
CA SER A 314 -8.90 11.48 -34.41
C SER A 314 -8.86 13.01 -34.27
N TRP A 315 -10.01 13.65 -34.01
CA TRP A 315 -10.07 15.09 -33.73
C TRP A 315 -9.30 15.47 -32.46
N HIS A 316 -9.39 14.66 -31.40
CA HIS A 316 -8.72 14.88 -30.12
C HIS A 316 -7.20 14.79 -30.28
N GLU A 317 -6.68 13.73 -30.90
CA GLU A 317 -5.26 13.54 -31.19
C GLU A 317 -4.67 14.77 -31.91
N ILE A 318 -5.32 15.19 -33.00
CA ILE A 318 -4.91 16.37 -33.78
C ILE A 318 -4.92 17.63 -32.89
N ARG A 319 -5.98 17.86 -32.11
CA ARG A 319 -6.13 19.06 -31.26
C ARG A 319 -5.13 19.07 -30.10
N ARG A 320 -4.88 17.92 -29.48
CA ARG A 320 -3.94 17.73 -28.36
C ARG A 320 -2.49 17.90 -28.81
N GLY A 321 -2.16 17.52 -30.05
CA GLY A 321 -0.85 17.75 -30.68
C GLY A 321 -0.53 19.22 -31.00
N PHE A 322 -1.53 20.09 -31.14
CA PHE A 322 -1.33 21.54 -31.29
C PHE A 322 -1.30 22.31 -29.96
N LEU A 323 -1.46 21.65 -28.82
CA LEU A 323 -1.72 22.31 -27.54
C LEU A 323 -0.45 22.81 -26.83
N SER A 324 -0.38 24.12 -26.55
CA SER A 324 0.74 24.78 -25.88
C SER A 324 0.31 25.67 -24.70
N GLU A 325 1.26 25.97 -23.82
CA GLU A 325 1.13 26.94 -22.73
C GLU A 325 0.59 28.30 -23.20
N THR A 326 0.93 28.72 -24.42
CA THR A 326 0.53 30.00 -25.01
C THR A 326 -0.82 29.98 -25.72
N ASN A 327 -1.38 28.80 -26.07
CA ASN A 327 -2.60 28.69 -26.87
C ASN A 327 -3.77 27.94 -26.20
N TRP A 328 -3.57 27.27 -25.06
CA TRP A 328 -4.61 26.41 -24.46
C TRP A 328 -5.92 27.14 -24.16
N LYS A 329 -5.87 28.43 -23.82
CA LYS A 329 -7.07 29.29 -23.61
C LYS A 329 -7.93 29.48 -24.87
N GLN A 330 -7.51 28.97 -26.03
CA GLN A 330 -8.27 28.96 -27.29
C GLN A 330 -9.09 27.68 -27.52
N GLN A 331 -8.87 26.62 -26.73
CA GLN A 331 -9.66 25.39 -26.78
C GLN A 331 -10.57 25.27 -25.55
N LYS A 332 -11.60 24.42 -25.63
CA LYS A 332 -12.52 24.14 -24.52
C LYS A 332 -12.29 22.75 -23.97
N TYR A 333 -12.53 22.57 -22.68
CA TYR A 333 -12.22 21.34 -21.95
C TYR A 333 -13.41 20.79 -21.17
N LEU A 334 -13.46 19.46 -21.09
CA LEU A 334 -14.19 18.69 -20.10
C LEU A 334 -13.13 17.85 -19.36
N ILE A 335 -13.01 18.02 -18.05
CA ILE A 335 -11.89 17.46 -17.29
C ILE A 335 -12.45 16.60 -16.16
N MET A 336 -12.31 15.28 -16.30
CA MET A 336 -12.58 14.34 -15.22
C MET A 336 -11.50 14.52 -14.16
N THR A 337 -11.90 14.89 -12.95
CA THR A 337 -10.97 15.21 -11.88
C THR A 337 -11.40 14.65 -10.53
N CYS A 338 -10.42 14.48 -9.65
CA CYS A 338 -10.56 14.08 -8.26
C CYS A 338 -9.54 14.88 -7.45
N PHE A 339 -9.98 15.73 -6.52
CA PHE A 339 -9.07 16.50 -5.65
C PHE A 339 -8.98 15.89 -4.25
N ALA A 340 -7.92 16.25 -3.53
CA ALA A 340 -7.52 15.58 -2.27
C ALA A 340 -8.47 15.84 -1.08
N ASP A 341 -9.40 16.78 -1.21
CA ASP A 341 -10.48 17.10 -0.27
C ASP A 341 -11.76 16.29 -0.51
N GLN A 342 -11.77 15.39 -1.49
CA GLN A 342 -12.99 14.77 -2.03
C GLN A 342 -13.00 13.24 -1.96
N THR A 343 -14.16 12.67 -1.65
CA THR A 343 -14.37 11.22 -1.57
C THR A 343 -14.65 10.61 -2.95
N CYS A 344 -13.68 10.66 -3.86
CA CYS A 344 -13.84 10.32 -5.29
C CYS A 344 -14.23 8.85 -5.63
N GLY A 345 -14.38 7.98 -4.62
CA GLY A 345 -14.57 6.55 -4.80
C GLY A 345 -13.34 5.80 -5.33
N ASN A 346 -13.51 4.50 -5.57
CA ASN A 346 -12.50 3.61 -6.15
C ASN A 346 -12.39 3.76 -7.69
N VAL A 347 -11.44 3.06 -8.30
CA VAL A 347 -11.13 3.08 -9.75
C VAL A 347 -12.38 2.97 -10.63
N ALA A 348 -13.29 2.03 -10.32
CA ALA A 348 -14.51 1.82 -11.10
C ALA A 348 -15.44 3.04 -11.10
N HIS A 349 -15.57 3.73 -9.95
CA HIS A 349 -16.37 4.96 -9.85
C HIS A 349 -15.78 6.09 -10.72
N ARG A 350 -14.44 6.17 -10.79
CA ARG A 350 -13.73 7.22 -11.52
C ARG A 350 -13.75 7.02 -13.04
N LEU A 351 -13.81 5.77 -13.52
CA LEU A 351 -13.62 5.43 -14.94
C LEU A 351 -14.88 4.98 -15.68
N ARG A 352 -15.86 4.32 -15.04
CA ARG A 352 -17.14 3.98 -15.71
C ARG A 352 -17.84 5.17 -16.39
N PRO A 353 -17.78 6.42 -15.87
CA PRO A 353 -18.41 7.58 -16.53
C PRO A 353 -17.83 8.00 -17.88
N ILE A 354 -16.70 7.42 -18.33
CA ILE A 354 -16.01 7.83 -19.55
C ILE A 354 -16.89 7.84 -20.82
N PRO A 355 -17.74 6.85 -21.14
CA PRO A 355 -18.58 6.90 -22.35
C PRO A 355 -19.54 8.11 -22.34
N ALA A 356 -20.14 8.42 -21.19
CA ALA A 356 -20.99 9.59 -21.03
C ALA A 356 -20.19 10.90 -21.18
N MET A 357 -18.99 10.97 -20.60
CA MET A 357 -18.11 12.14 -20.75
C MET A 357 -17.60 12.31 -22.19
N LEU A 358 -17.33 11.21 -22.91
CA LEU A 358 -16.99 11.22 -24.33
C LEU A 358 -18.14 11.74 -25.20
N ARG A 359 -19.40 11.33 -24.93
CA ARG A 359 -20.56 11.87 -25.66
C ARG A 359 -20.73 13.36 -25.40
N ILE A 360 -20.65 13.82 -24.14
CA ILE A 360 -20.70 15.26 -23.81
C ILE A 360 -19.56 16.03 -24.48
N ALA A 361 -18.33 15.51 -24.44
CA ALA A 361 -17.17 16.15 -25.06
C ALA A 361 -17.27 16.21 -26.59
N TYR A 362 -17.80 15.18 -27.24
CA TYR A 362 -18.11 15.20 -28.66
C TYR A 362 -19.21 16.21 -28.99
N ASP A 363 -20.37 16.15 -28.32
CA ASP A 363 -21.52 17.02 -28.62
C ASP A 363 -21.12 18.51 -28.45
N THR A 364 -20.38 18.83 -27.38
CA THR A 364 -19.97 20.21 -27.02
C THR A 364 -18.62 20.66 -27.61
N LYS A 365 -17.96 19.80 -28.41
CA LYS A 365 -16.64 20.04 -29.06
C LYS A 365 -15.53 20.44 -28.08
N ARG A 366 -15.43 19.69 -26.98
CA ARG A 366 -14.43 19.85 -25.91
C ARG A 366 -13.36 18.76 -25.97
N LEU A 367 -12.13 19.10 -25.57
CA LEU A 367 -11.11 18.11 -25.25
C LEU A 367 -11.46 17.46 -23.90
N LEU A 368 -11.68 16.15 -23.91
CA LEU A 368 -11.79 15.33 -22.71
C LEU A 368 -10.40 15.07 -22.16
N LEU A 369 -10.16 15.45 -20.91
CA LEU A 369 -8.93 15.16 -20.18
C LEU A 369 -9.26 14.48 -18.85
N ILE A 370 -8.29 13.78 -18.27
CA ILE A 370 -8.42 13.11 -16.97
C ILE A 370 -7.25 13.56 -16.08
N ASN A 371 -7.55 13.89 -14.82
CA ASN A 371 -6.58 14.20 -13.76
C ASN A 371 -6.96 13.43 -12.49
N TRP A 372 -6.04 12.66 -11.93
CA TRP A 372 -6.26 12.00 -10.63
C TRP A 372 -5.41 12.65 -9.55
N GLY A 373 -6.08 13.13 -8.50
CA GLY A 373 -5.45 13.68 -7.31
C GLY A 373 -5.06 15.15 -7.41
N ASP A 374 -4.63 15.66 -6.26
CA ASP A 374 -3.79 16.86 -6.13
C ASP A 374 -2.53 16.54 -5.29
N ARG A 375 -2.06 15.29 -5.35
CA ARG A 375 -0.91 14.76 -4.61
C ARG A 375 0.12 14.24 -5.60
N GLU A 376 1.39 14.57 -5.36
CA GLU A 376 2.58 14.16 -6.15
C GLU A 376 2.90 12.64 -6.07
N LYS A 377 1.91 11.78 -5.79
CA LYS A 377 2.12 10.39 -5.31
C LYS A 377 1.11 9.37 -5.84
N GLU A 378 0.02 9.81 -6.47
CA GLU A 378 -1.21 9.03 -6.72
C GLU A 378 -1.85 9.46 -8.06
N GLN A 379 -1.05 9.60 -9.12
CA GLN A 379 -1.51 9.98 -10.46
C GLN A 379 -2.17 8.78 -11.17
N LEU A 380 -2.96 9.02 -12.22
CA LEU A 380 -3.49 7.93 -13.04
C LEU A 380 -2.36 7.29 -13.86
N GLU A 381 -1.45 8.16 -14.30
CA GLU A 381 -0.21 7.92 -15.02
C GLU A 381 0.79 7.00 -14.29
N ASP A 382 0.68 6.81 -12.97
CA ASP A 382 1.49 5.83 -12.22
C ASP A 382 1.07 4.38 -12.54
N TYR A 383 -0.18 4.18 -12.94
CA TYR A 383 -0.81 2.87 -13.15
C TYR A 383 -1.13 2.57 -14.62
N VAL A 384 -1.70 3.55 -15.32
CA VAL A 384 -2.04 3.44 -16.75
C VAL A 384 -1.65 4.71 -17.50
N GLU A 385 -1.01 4.52 -18.66
CA GLU A 385 -0.55 5.59 -19.54
C GLU A 385 -1.41 5.66 -20.82
N PRO A 386 -1.51 6.84 -21.48
CA PRO A 386 -2.11 6.92 -22.80
C PRO A 386 -1.25 6.18 -23.85
N PRO A 387 -1.83 5.31 -24.69
CA PRO A 387 -1.05 4.58 -25.69
C PRO A 387 -0.38 5.51 -26.69
N HIS A 388 0.95 5.42 -26.81
CA HIS A 388 1.75 6.32 -27.65
C HIS A 388 1.44 6.24 -29.16
N HIS A 389 0.77 5.15 -29.60
CA HIS A 389 0.41 4.90 -30.99
C HIS A 389 -1.06 4.49 -31.08
N GLY A 390 -1.86 5.28 -31.81
CA GLY A 390 -3.27 5.00 -32.06
C GLY A 390 -4.17 5.00 -30.82
N GLY A 391 -3.79 5.70 -29.75
CA GLY A 391 -4.60 5.92 -28.55
C GLY A 391 -4.83 7.40 -28.26
N MET A 392 -5.76 7.73 -27.38
CA MET A 392 -6.10 9.13 -27.06
C MET A 392 -5.29 9.64 -25.86
N ASN A 393 -4.54 10.72 -26.03
CA ASN A 393 -3.76 11.31 -24.95
C ASN A 393 -4.61 12.23 -24.03
N TRP A 394 -5.19 11.62 -22.99
CA TRP A 394 -6.07 12.26 -22.01
C TRP A 394 -5.36 13.10 -20.93
N THR A 395 -4.02 13.13 -20.85
CA THR A 395 -3.31 13.78 -19.74
C THR A 395 -3.52 15.30 -19.72
N VAL A 396 -3.72 15.86 -18.52
CA VAL A 396 -3.80 17.32 -18.32
C VAL A 396 -2.39 17.93 -18.38
N PRO A 397 -2.13 18.93 -19.24
CA PRO A 397 -0.85 19.64 -19.24
C PRO A 397 -0.57 20.35 -17.90
N PRO A 398 0.66 20.28 -17.34
CA PRO A 398 0.99 20.91 -16.06
C PRO A 398 0.64 22.40 -15.98
N TYR A 399 0.84 23.16 -17.07
CA TYR A 399 0.51 24.59 -17.16
C TYR A 399 -1.00 24.92 -17.10
N MET A 400 -1.89 23.93 -17.06
CA MET A 400 -3.33 24.10 -16.83
C MET A 400 -3.74 23.88 -15.37
N MET A 401 -2.90 23.25 -14.54
CA MET A 401 -3.27 22.79 -13.20
C MET A 401 -3.72 23.92 -12.27
N ASP A 402 -2.98 25.02 -12.21
CA ASP A 402 -3.33 26.18 -11.38
C ASP A 402 -4.69 26.79 -11.75
N THR A 403 -5.13 26.66 -13.01
CA THR A 403 -6.48 27.06 -13.40
C THR A 403 -7.49 25.99 -13.05
N LEU A 404 -7.20 24.71 -13.31
CA LEU A 404 -8.09 23.57 -13.04
C LEU A 404 -8.51 23.50 -11.56
N LYS A 405 -7.59 23.78 -10.62
CA LYS A 405 -7.87 23.88 -9.17
C LYS A 405 -8.92 24.94 -8.80
N GLN A 406 -9.16 25.92 -9.67
CA GLN A 406 -10.13 27.02 -9.45
C GLN A 406 -11.47 26.78 -10.16
N VAL A 407 -11.61 25.69 -10.94
CA VAL A 407 -12.84 25.38 -11.70
C VAL A 407 -13.86 24.70 -10.78
N PRO A 408 -15.10 25.22 -10.66
CA PRO A 408 -16.17 24.52 -9.96
C PRO A 408 -16.44 23.15 -10.57
N GLN A 409 -16.55 22.12 -9.72
CA GLN A 409 -16.86 20.77 -10.15
C GLN A 409 -18.35 20.48 -10.18
N PHE A 410 -18.74 19.57 -11.06
CA PHE A 410 -20.11 19.07 -11.21
C PHE A 410 -20.13 17.54 -11.07
N GLN A 411 -21.11 17.01 -10.33
CA GLN A 411 -21.24 15.56 -10.06
C GLN A 411 -22.38 14.88 -10.83
N LYS A 412 -23.36 15.65 -11.32
CA LYS A 412 -24.54 15.13 -12.03
C LYS A 412 -24.38 15.33 -13.53
N VAL A 413 -24.60 14.27 -14.31
CA VAL A 413 -24.27 14.24 -15.75
C VAL A 413 -25.08 15.25 -16.56
N GLU A 414 -26.32 15.54 -16.13
CA GLU A 414 -27.17 16.57 -16.75
C GLU A 414 -26.62 17.98 -16.52
N LEU A 415 -26.06 18.26 -15.33
CA LEU A 415 -25.45 19.55 -15.02
C LEU A 415 -24.09 19.69 -15.72
N ILE A 416 -23.32 18.59 -15.83
CA ILE A 416 -22.08 18.54 -16.60
C ILE A 416 -22.36 18.85 -18.07
N ALA A 417 -23.41 18.26 -18.66
CA ALA A 417 -23.84 18.54 -20.03
C ALA A 417 -24.26 20.01 -20.20
N GLN A 418 -25.15 20.53 -19.35
CA GLN A 418 -25.61 21.93 -19.40
C GLN A 418 -24.47 22.94 -19.28
N GLN A 419 -23.50 22.68 -18.40
CA GLN A 419 -22.33 23.54 -18.25
C GLN A 419 -21.35 23.39 -19.43
N ALA A 420 -21.28 22.21 -20.04
CA ALA A 420 -20.47 21.96 -21.22
C ALA A 420 -21.04 22.61 -22.49
N ASP A 421 -22.37 22.68 -22.62
CA ASP A 421 -23.08 23.42 -23.68
C ASP A 421 -22.83 24.93 -23.60
N ASN A 422 -22.54 25.48 -22.41
CA ASN A 422 -22.27 26.90 -22.23
C ASN A 422 -21.04 27.34 -23.07
N ALA A 423 -21.29 28.20 -24.05
CA ALA A 423 -20.31 28.65 -25.02
C ALA A 423 -19.15 29.47 -24.40
N GLU A 424 -19.36 30.11 -23.26
CA GLU A 424 -18.38 30.95 -22.55
C GLU A 424 -17.51 30.14 -21.57
N THR A 425 -17.95 28.95 -21.17
CA THR A 425 -17.25 28.14 -20.16
C THR A 425 -16.03 27.44 -20.76
N LEU A 426 -14.84 27.91 -20.41
CA LEU A 426 -13.55 27.39 -20.91
C LEU A 426 -13.29 25.94 -20.47
N MET A 427 -13.40 25.66 -19.17
CA MET A 427 -13.25 24.34 -18.56
C MET A 427 -14.52 23.93 -17.82
N VAL A 428 -14.91 22.67 -17.93
CA VAL A 428 -15.88 22.03 -17.02
C VAL A 428 -15.13 20.94 -16.26
N ALA A 429 -15.05 21.05 -14.94
CA ALA A 429 -14.49 20.01 -14.08
C ALA A 429 -15.62 19.06 -13.64
N THR A 430 -15.37 17.75 -13.67
CA THR A 430 -16.40 16.73 -13.42
C THR A 430 -15.89 15.61 -12.53
N MET A 431 -16.72 15.21 -11.57
CA MET A 431 -16.51 14.06 -10.68
C MET A 431 -17.85 13.33 -10.54
N VAL A 432 -18.18 12.48 -11.51
CA VAL A 432 -19.45 11.74 -11.54
C VAL A 432 -19.47 10.68 -10.43
N GLN A 433 -20.51 10.69 -9.60
CA GLN A 433 -20.67 9.80 -8.43
C GLN A 433 -22.10 9.24 -8.30
N ASP A 434 -22.82 9.07 -9.41
CA ASP A 434 -24.13 8.42 -9.42
C ASP A 434 -23.99 6.88 -9.41
N GLU A 435 -25.01 6.21 -8.87
CA GLU A 435 -25.15 4.74 -8.82
C GLU A 435 -25.04 4.08 -10.21
N TRP A 436 -25.29 4.84 -11.27
CA TRP A 436 -25.38 4.40 -12.65
C TRP A 436 -24.24 4.91 -13.54
N TYR A 437 -23.25 5.61 -12.96
CA TYR A 437 -22.02 6.06 -13.61
C TYR A 437 -22.25 6.81 -14.94
N GLY A 438 -23.34 7.57 -15.06
CA GLY A 438 -23.73 8.24 -16.31
C GLY A 438 -24.13 7.32 -17.47
N GLU A 439 -24.16 5.99 -17.30
CA GLU A 439 -24.58 5.04 -18.33
C GLU A 439 -26.01 5.33 -18.86
N PRO A 440 -27.00 5.75 -18.04
CA PRO A 440 -28.32 6.15 -18.53
C PRO A 440 -28.27 7.38 -19.44
N TYR A 441 -27.37 8.34 -19.18
CA TYR A 441 -27.18 9.50 -20.05
C TYR A 441 -26.66 9.06 -21.42
N TYR A 442 -25.59 8.23 -21.46
CA TYR A 442 -25.06 7.69 -22.71
C TYR A 442 -26.11 6.86 -23.47
N ASN A 443 -26.78 5.94 -22.77
CA ASN A 443 -27.78 5.06 -23.36
C ASN A 443 -29.03 5.83 -23.88
N SER A 444 -29.34 7.01 -23.31
CA SER A 444 -30.40 7.91 -23.82
C SER A 444 -30.06 8.63 -25.13
N LYS A 445 -28.80 8.54 -25.59
CA LYS A 445 -28.26 9.22 -26.77
C LYS A 445 -27.87 8.26 -27.91
N LEU A 446 -28.18 6.96 -27.80
CA LEU A 446 -27.85 5.96 -28.81
C LEU A 446 -28.61 6.18 -30.12
N GLU A 447 -27.89 6.16 -31.24
CA GLU A 447 -28.43 6.43 -32.58
C GLU A 447 -28.33 5.19 -33.50
N GLY A 448 -29.46 4.67 -33.97
CA GLY A 448 -29.46 3.56 -34.95
C GLY A 448 -29.05 2.20 -34.38
N THR A 449 -27.78 1.81 -34.55
CA THR A 449 -27.23 0.50 -34.12
C THR A 449 -26.02 0.65 -33.19
N GLU A 450 -25.99 1.72 -32.40
CA GLU A 450 -24.95 1.93 -31.39
C GLU A 450 -25.14 0.97 -30.20
N GLU A 451 -24.01 0.44 -29.69
CA GLU A 451 -23.99 -0.44 -28.53
C GLU A 451 -24.03 0.38 -27.22
N PRO A 452 -24.70 -0.11 -26.16
CA PRO A 452 -24.79 0.58 -24.87
C PRO A 452 -23.44 0.72 -24.14
N ALA A 453 -23.44 1.60 -23.14
CA ALA A 453 -22.26 2.00 -22.37
C ALA A 453 -21.43 0.83 -21.83
N ASP A 454 -22.06 -0.27 -21.37
CA ASP A 454 -21.40 -1.43 -20.78
C ASP A 454 -20.65 -2.31 -21.81
N ARG A 455 -20.97 -2.16 -23.10
CA ARG A 455 -20.38 -2.90 -24.21
C ARG A 455 -19.31 -2.10 -24.93
N VAL A 456 -19.58 -0.82 -25.19
CA VAL A 456 -18.61 0.10 -25.81
C VAL A 456 -17.39 0.34 -24.92
N PHE A 457 -17.53 0.14 -23.60
CA PHE A 457 -16.47 0.41 -22.63
C PHE A 457 -15.16 -0.36 -22.91
N HIS A 458 -15.23 -1.61 -23.37
CA HIS A 458 -14.03 -2.41 -23.64
C HIS A 458 -13.13 -1.76 -24.70
N ASP A 459 -13.72 -1.42 -25.86
CA ASP A 459 -12.98 -0.76 -26.93
C ASP A 459 -12.53 0.66 -26.54
N VAL A 460 -13.34 1.38 -25.76
CA VAL A 460 -12.97 2.70 -25.20
C VAL A 460 -11.74 2.57 -24.29
N TYR A 461 -11.75 1.63 -23.35
CA TYR A 461 -10.66 1.40 -22.41
C TYR A 461 -9.36 1.09 -23.15
N ASN A 462 -9.41 0.21 -24.16
CA ASN A 462 -8.25 -0.15 -24.99
C ASN A 462 -7.67 1.02 -25.81
N VAL A 463 -8.49 2.02 -26.16
CA VAL A 463 -8.05 3.25 -26.85
C VAL A 463 -7.45 4.28 -25.88
N LEU A 464 -7.99 4.36 -24.66
CA LEU A 464 -7.54 5.34 -23.66
C LEU A 464 -6.32 4.88 -22.87
N PHE A 465 -6.18 3.58 -22.58
CA PHE A 465 -5.26 3.10 -21.57
C PHE A 465 -4.34 1.97 -22.07
N LYS A 466 -3.13 1.97 -21.52
CA LYS A 466 -2.15 0.88 -21.52
C LYS A 466 -1.61 0.79 -20.08
N PRO A 467 -1.41 -0.40 -19.50
CA PRO A 467 -0.77 -0.50 -18.19
C PRO A 467 0.65 0.08 -18.25
N THR A 468 1.08 0.78 -17.19
CA THR A 468 2.50 1.17 -17.06
C THR A 468 3.39 -0.07 -17.02
N PHE A 469 4.68 0.08 -17.33
CA PHE A 469 5.64 -1.03 -17.32
C PHE A 469 5.61 -1.81 -15.99
N THR A 470 5.67 -1.09 -14.86
CA THR A 470 5.59 -1.66 -13.50
C THR A 470 4.28 -2.40 -13.23
N LEU A 471 3.13 -1.87 -13.66
CA LEU A 471 1.85 -2.59 -13.54
C LEU A 471 1.86 -3.85 -14.43
N GLN A 472 2.39 -3.74 -15.64
CA GLN A 472 2.44 -4.82 -16.62
C GLN A 472 3.32 -5.99 -16.17
N GLU A 473 4.46 -5.73 -15.54
CA GLU A 473 5.31 -6.76 -14.93
C GLU A 473 4.57 -7.50 -13.81
N ARG A 474 4.03 -6.76 -12.83
CA ARG A 474 3.26 -7.35 -11.71
C ARG A 474 2.06 -8.17 -12.18
N ILE A 475 1.37 -7.75 -13.25
CA ILE A 475 0.30 -8.53 -13.88
C ILE A 475 0.84 -9.89 -14.35
N GLN A 476 1.96 -9.93 -15.06
CA GLN A 476 2.53 -11.16 -15.62
C GLN A 476 3.07 -12.09 -14.51
N GLU A 477 3.81 -11.52 -13.55
CA GLU A 477 4.32 -12.23 -12.37
C GLU A 477 3.19 -12.88 -11.55
N THR A 478 2.13 -12.12 -11.26
CA THR A 478 1.00 -12.65 -10.48
C THR A 478 0.22 -13.70 -11.26
N HIS A 479 0.02 -13.54 -12.58
CA HIS A 479 -0.60 -14.58 -13.42
C HIS A 479 0.20 -15.89 -13.39
N HIS A 480 1.53 -15.80 -13.45
CA HIS A 480 2.43 -16.95 -13.34
C HIS A 480 2.34 -17.59 -11.95
N THR A 481 2.46 -16.79 -10.88
CA THR A 481 2.42 -17.23 -9.47
C THR A 481 1.10 -17.91 -9.10
N MET A 482 -0.04 -17.41 -9.59
CA MET A 482 -1.36 -18.01 -9.35
C MET A 482 -1.64 -19.26 -10.22
N GLY A 483 -0.78 -19.57 -11.21
CA GLY A 483 -1.05 -20.63 -12.20
C GLY A 483 -2.27 -20.35 -13.09
N LEU A 484 -2.65 -19.07 -13.27
CA LEU A 484 -3.87 -18.64 -13.97
C LEU A 484 -3.52 -17.92 -15.28
N PRO A 485 -3.26 -18.62 -16.40
CA PRO A 485 -2.98 -17.97 -17.69
C PRO A 485 -4.18 -17.17 -18.21
N PRO A 486 -4.00 -15.98 -18.80
CA PRO A 486 -5.10 -15.20 -19.40
C PRO A 486 -5.98 -16.00 -20.36
N GLY A 487 -7.30 -15.80 -20.25
CA GLY A 487 -8.33 -16.56 -20.98
C GLY A 487 -8.50 -18.02 -20.52
N GLY A 488 -7.64 -18.52 -19.62
CA GLY A 488 -7.62 -19.92 -19.14
C GLY A 488 -8.34 -20.18 -17.82
N TYR A 489 -9.09 -19.21 -17.29
CA TYR A 489 -9.84 -19.30 -16.04
C TYR A 489 -11.13 -18.46 -16.08
N ALA A 490 -11.97 -18.57 -15.05
CA ALA A 490 -13.11 -17.68 -14.83
C ALA A 490 -13.01 -16.94 -13.49
N THR A 491 -13.48 -15.70 -13.45
CA THR A 491 -13.47 -14.84 -12.27
C THR A 491 -14.81 -14.89 -11.55
N ILE A 492 -14.75 -14.86 -10.22
CA ILE A 492 -15.91 -14.85 -9.32
C ILE A 492 -15.69 -13.69 -8.34
N HIS A 493 -16.32 -12.55 -8.63
CA HIS A 493 -16.28 -11.34 -7.82
C HIS A 493 -17.32 -11.41 -6.69
N ILE A 494 -16.90 -11.27 -5.43
CA ILE A 494 -17.79 -11.41 -4.27
C ILE A 494 -17.63 -10.24 -3.28
N ASP A 495 -18.69 -9.46 -3.17
CA ASP A 495 -18.89 -8.36 -2.23
C ASP A 495 -19.57 -8.85 -0.94
N TYR A 496 -19.18 -8.35 0.23
CA TYR A 496 -19.85 -8.61 1.50
C TYR A 496 -19.54 -7.52 2.56
N LYS A 497 -20.22 -6.38 2.40
CA LYS A 497 -20.10 -5.06 3.09
C LYS A 497 -19.97 -5.04 4.64
N ASP A 498 -20.12 -6.17 5.33
CA ASP A 498 -20.08 -6.28 6.79
C ASP A 498 -19.29 -7.52 7.22
N LYS A 499 -18.30 -7.37 8.11
CA LYS A 499 -17.58 -8.53 8.69
C LYS A 499 -18.60 -9.47 9.35
N PRO A 500 -18.56 -10.79 9.10
CA PRO A 500 -19.60 -11.72 9.54
C PRO A 500 -19.47 -12.05 11.04
N LEU A 501 -19.83 -11.12 11.93
CA LEU A 501 -19.66 -11.29 13.37
C LEU A 501 -20.56 -12.39 13.95
N THR A 502 -21.85 -12.42 13.57
CA THR A 502 -22.83 -13.39 14.09
C THR A 502 -22.80 -14.73 13.36
N ALA A 503 -23.23 -15.81 14.01
CA ALA A 503 -23.36 -17.12 13.38
C ALA A 503 -24.31 -17.10 12.15
N ALA A 504 -25.36 -16.28 12.18
CA ALA A 504 -26.26 -16.08 11.06
C ALA A 504 -25.56 -15.37 9.88
N ALA A 505 -24.74 -14.34 10.16
CA ALA A 505 -23.95 -13.68 9.13
C ALA A 505 -22.87 -14.61 8.52
N LYS A 506 -22.24 -15.47 9.33
CA LYS A 506 -21.28 -16.49 8.84
C LYS A 506 -21.96 -17.50 7.91
N GLN A 507 -23.18 -17.94 8.24
CA GLN A 507 -23.96 -18.82 7.36
C GLN A 507 -24.44 -18.10 6.08
N ALA A 508 -24.87 -16.84 6.17
CA ALA A 508 -25.30 -16.05 5.02
C ALA A 508 -24.14 -15.78 4.04
N LEU A 509 -22.96 -15.40 4.56
CA LEU A 509 -21.72 -15.29 3.79
C LEU A 509 -21.41 -16.61 3.07
N LYS A 510 -21.44 -17.73 3.78
CA LYS A 510 -21.19 -19.05 3.19
C LYS A 510 -22.17 -19.38 2.08
N GLU A 511 -23.47 -19.15 2.25
CA GLU A 511 -24.46 -19.37 1.19
C GLU A 511 -24.26 -18.46 -0.03
N LYS A 512 -23.82 -17.22 0.18
CA LYS A 512 -23.43 -16.30 -0.91
C LYS A 512 -22.23 -16.85 -1.68
N VAL A 513 -21.20 -17.33 -0.99
CA VAL A 513 -20.01 -17.96 -1.60
C VAL A 513 -20.37 -19.25 -2.34
N GLU A 514 -21.13 -20.17 -1.75
CA GLU A 514 -21.54 -21.41 -2.44
C GLU A 514 -22.37 -21.10 -3.70
N ASN A 515 -23.24 -20.08 -3.69
CA ASN A 515 -24.01 -19.65 -4.87
C ASN A 515 -23.14 -18.97 -5.94
N ALA A 516 -22.25 -18.06 -5.56
CA ALA A 516 -21.33 -17.40 -6.48
C ALA A 516 -20.40 -18.42 -7.18
N MET A 517 -19.85 -19.37 -6.42
CA MET A 517 -19.05 -20.48 -6.94
C MET A 517 -19.84 -21.38 -7.89
N ASN A 518 -21.11 -21.69 -7.58
CA ASN A 518 -21.99 -22.41 -8.50
C ASN A 518 -22.20 -21.64 -9.81
N CYS A 519 -22.44 -20.33 -9.75
CA CYS A 519 -22.60 -19.52 -10.95
C CYS A 519 -21.31 -19.42 -11.79
N GLY A 520 -20.14 -19.31 -11.16
CA GLY A 520 -18.85 -19.43 -11.83
C GLY A 520 -18.68 -20.77 -12.54
N SER A 521 -19.11 -21.88 -11.92
CA SER A 521 -19.04 -23.20 -12.54
C SER A 521 -19.92 -23.35 -13.79
N ASN A 522 -21.04 -22.61 -13.88
CA ASN A 522 -21.91 -22.60 -15.07
C ASN A 522 -21.28 -21.86 -16.26
N LEU A 523 -20.42 -20.87 -16.00
CA LEU A 523 -19.65 -20.16 -17.04
C LEU A 523 -18.42 -20.96 -17.48
N HIS A 524 -17.76 -21.63 -16.54
CA HIS A 524 -16.54 -22.39 -16.80
C HIS A 524 -16.53 -23.68 -15.96
N PRO A 525 -17.12 -24.78 -16.48
CA PRO A 525 -17.18 -26.05 -15.77
C PRO A 525 -15.79 -26.64 -15.49
N GLY A 526 -15.51 -26.99 -14.23
CA GLY A 526 -14.24 -27.57 -13.77
C GLY A 526 -13.17 -26.55 -13.35
N GLY A 527 -13.29 -25.28 -13.74
CA GLY A 527 -12.30 -24.25 -13.46
C GLY A 527 -11.06 -24.34 -14.37
N PRO A 528 -9.94 -23.69 -14.00
CA PRO A 528 -9.68 -23.01 -12.72
C PRO A 528 -10.48 -21.73 -12.51
N TYR A 529 -10.53 -21.25 -11.25
CA TYR A 529 -11.22 -20.02 -10.86
C TYR A 529 -10.30 -19.01 -10.17
N LEU A 530 -10.54 -17.73 -10.42
CA LEU A 530 -10.10 -16.63 -9.55
C LEU A 530 -11.30 -16.18 -8.70
N VAL A 531 -11.21 -16.30 -7.38
CA VAL A 531 -12.17 -15.68 -6.46
C VAL A 531 -11.59 -14.38 -5.95
N ALA A 532 -12.19 -13.30 -6.42
CA ALA A 532 -11.82 -11.94 -6.06
C ALA A 532 -12.87 -11.48 -5.02
N ALA A 533 -12.44 -11.31 -3.77
CA ALA A 533 -13.32 -11.22 -2.60
C ALA A 533 -13.18 -9.89 -1.82
N GLU A 534 -14.25 -9.24 -1.36
CA GLU A 534 -14.12 -8.04 -0.52
C GLU A 534 -13.44 -8.28 0.85
N THR A 535 -13.47 -9.52 1.37
CA THR A 535 -12.88 -9.87 2.67
C THR A 535 -12.20 -11.25 2.65
N PHE A 536 -11.13 -11.42 3.43
CA PHE A 536 -10.46 -12.71 3.64
C PHE A 536 -11.44 -13.83 4.08
N ALA A 537 -12.53 -13.49 4.79
CA ALA A 537 -13.56 -14.46 5.19
C ALA A 537 -14.29 -15.09 3.99
N ILE A 538 -14.56 -14.31 2.94
CA ILE A 538 -15.10 -14.81 1.66
C ILE A 538 -14.06 -15.73 1.01
N ALA A 539 -12.79 -15.31 0.92
CA ALA A 539 -11.72 -16.07 0.30
C ALA A 539 -11.52 -17.44 0.99
N LYS A 540 -11.45 -17.48 2.33
CA LYS A 540 -11.29 -18.72 3.10
C LYS A 540 -12.50 -19.66 2.99
N GLU A 541 -13.73 -19.17 2.88
CA GLU A 541 -14.88 -20.04 2.55
C GLU A 541 -14.88 -20.52 1.10
N ALA A 542 -14.38 -19.72 0.14
CA ALA A 542 -14.30 -20.11 -1.26
C ALA A 542 -13.25 -21.21 -1.50
N VAL A 543 -12.09 -21.13 -0.84
CA VAL A 543 -11.07 -22.21 -0.83
C VAL A 543 -11.64 -23.50 -0.23
N LYS A 544 -12.37 -23.42 0.89
CA LYS A 544 -13.07 -24.59 1.47
C LYS A 544 -14.08 -25.19 0.49
N TYR A 545 -14.85 -24.36 -0.22
CA TYR A 545 -15.81 -24.85 -1.21
C TYR A 545 -15.12 -25.48 -2.43
N ALA A 546 -14.01 -24.91 -2.89
CA ALA A 546 -13.20 -25.49 -3.97
C ALA A 546 -12.58 -26.84 -3.58
N LYS A 547 -12.01 -26.98 -2.36
CA LYS A 547 -11.50 -28.27 -1.83
C LYS A 547 -12.63 -29.31 -1.72
N LYS A 548 -13.86 -28.90 -1.33
CA LYS A 548 -15.10 -29.73 -1.35
C LYS A 548 -15.57 -30.12 -2.77
N LYS A 549 -15.17 -29.38 -3.80
CA LYS A 549 -15.54 -29.60 -5.21
C LYS A 549 -14.45 -30.23 -6.08
N ASN A 550 -13.23 -30.38 -5.55
CA ASN A 550 -12.04 -30.82 -6.27
C ASN A 550 -11.77 -29.98 -7.54
N VAL A 551 -11.71 -28.66 -7.35
CA VAL A 551 -11.33 -27.68 -8.40
C VAL A 551 -10.22 -26.76 -7.90
N VAL A 552 -9.42 -26.24 -8.82
CA VAL A 552 -8.40 -25.22 -8.54
C VAL A 552 -9.07 -23.86 -8.36
N VAL A 553 -8.73 -23.16 -7.29
CA VAL A 553 -9.08 -21.76 -7.06
C VAL A 553 -7.87 -20.98 -6.55
N ALA A 554 -7.60 -19.81 -7.10
CA ALA A 554 -6.84 -18.77 -6.42
C ALA A 554 -7.86 -17.82 -5.78
N ALA A 555 -7.75 -17.53 -4.49
CA ALA A 555 -8.66 -16.63 -3.79
C ALA A 555 -7.87 -15.53 -3.07
N ARG A 556 -8.26 -14.27 -3.25
CA ARG A 556 -7.58 -13.09 -2.67
C ARG A 556 -8.60 -12.06 -2.19
N GLN A 557 -8.32 -11.36 -1.10
CA GLN A 557 -9.07 -10.14 -0.78
C GLN A 557 -8.79 -9.05 -1.84
N ILE A 558 -9.80 -8.21 -2.09
CA ILE A 558 -9.82 -7.08 -3.02
C ILE A 558 -9.79 -5.77 -2.25
N ALA A 559 -9.08 -4.77 -2.75
CA ALA A 559 -9.22 -3.39 -2.32
C ALA A 559 -10.54 -2.70 -2.77
N HIS A 560 -11.69 -3.07 -2.17
CA HIS A 560 -13.00 -2.45 -2.46
C HIS A 560 -13.08 -0.98 -2.05
N ASP A 561 -12.74 -0.65 -0.80
CA ASP A 561 -12.96 0.67 -0.20
C ASP A 561 -11.65 1.46 -0.03
N SER A 562 -11.55 2.56 -0.77
CA SER A 562 -10.47 3.53 -0.71
C SER A 562 -10.39 4.33 0.60
N LYS A 563 -11.27 4.07 1.59
CA LYS A 563 -11.22 4.67 2.93
C LYS A 563 -10.27 3.98 3.89
N PHE A 564 -10.09 2.66 3.77
CA PHE A 564 -9.48 1.82 4.82
C PHE A 564 -8.16 1.17 4.42
N LEU A 565 -7.89 1.00 3.13
CA LEU A 565 -6.64 0.45 2.64
C LEU A 565 -5.63 1.57 2.31
N PRO A 566 -4.31 1.26 2.25
CA PRO A 566 -3.30 2.21 1.83
C PRO A 566 -3.65 2.87 0.49
N LYS A 567 -3.19 4.10 0.30
CA LYS A 567 -3.40 4.96 -0.89
C LYS A 567 -2.86 4.41 -2.22
N ASP A 568 -2.41 3.17 -2.25
CA ASP A 568 -1.86 2.53 -3.44
C ASP A 568 -2.94 1.76 -4.22
N PHE A 569 -3.34 2.31 -5.37
CA PHE A 569 -4.27 1.64 -6.28
C PHE A 569 -3.63 0.48 -7.07
N PHE A 570 -2.34 0.17 -6.94
CA PHE A 570 -1.71 -0.96 -7.68
C PHE A 570 -2.46 -2.28 -7.44
N VAL A 571 -2.91 -2.52 -6.21
CA VAL A 571 -3.69 -3.70 -5.82
C VAL A 571 -5.02 -3.74 -6.58
N SER A 572 -5.80 -2.65 -6.54
CA SER A 572 -7.03 -2.52 -7.33
C SER A 572 -6.81 -2.71 -8.83
N TRP A 573 -5.76 -2.11 -9.38
CA TRP A 573 -5.44 -2.21 -10.80
C TRP A 573 -5.05 -3.63 -11.22
N LEU A 574 -4.23 -4.33 -10.41
CA LEU A 574 -3.90 -5.74 -10.64
C LEU A 574 -5.17 -6.59 -10.68
N GLU A 575 -6.07 -6.42 -9.72
CA GLU A 575 -7.35 -7.12 -9.68
C GLU A 575 -8.19 -6.84 -10.92
N PHE A 576 -8.35 -5.58 -11.34
CA PHE A 576 -9.08 -5.25 -12.57
C PHE A 576 -8.44 -5.86 -13.82
N TYR A 577 -7.12 -5.94 -13.90
CA TYR A 577 -6.45 -6.62 -15.00
C TYR A 577 -6.60 -8.15 -14.95
N PHE A 578 -6.67 -8.79 -13.78
CA PHE A 578 -7.04 -10.21 -13.69
C PHE A 578 -8.51 -10.45 -14.06
N MET A 579 -9.42 -9.58 -13.60
CA MET A 579 -10.82 -9.63 -14.02
C MET A 579 -10.97 -9.40 -15.52
N ALA A 580 -10.19 -8.51 -16.14
CA ALA A 580 -10.20 -8.31 -17.58
C ALA A 580 -9.57 -9.47 -18.37
N ASN A 581 -8.49 -10.05 -17.84
CA ASN A 581 -7.75 -11.16 -18.45
C ASN A 581 -8.42 -12.53 -18.24
N THR A 582 -9.57 -12.60 -17.58
CA THR A 582 -10.32 -13.84 -17.40
C THR A 582 -11.16 -14.18 -18.64
N ARG A 583 -11.68 -15.41 -18.71
CA ARG A 583 -12.59 -15.83 -19.79
C ARG A 583 -14.02 -15.35 -19.58
N CYS A 584 -14.50 -15.44 -18.33
CA CYS A 584 -15.90 -15.20 -17.96
C CYS A 584 -16.03 -14.73 -16.51
N ILE A 585 -17.02 -13.89 -16.17
CA ILE A 585 -17.19 -13.32 -14.81
C ILE A 585 -18.54 -13.64 -14.17
N ALA A 586 -18.51 -14.22 -12.97
CA ALA A 586 -19.63 -14.22 -12.03
C ALA A 586 -19.49 -13.04 -11.04
N TYR A 587 -20.53 -12.20 -10.88
CA TYR A 587 -20.46 -10.98 -10.05
C TYR A 587 -21.74 -10.70 -9.25
N SER A 588 -21.60 -9.94 -8.16
CA SER A 588 -22.73 -9.41 -7.38
C SER A 588 -23.36 -8.21 -8.08
N GLY A 589 -24.70 -8.22 -8.19
CA GLY A 589 -25.45 -7.15 -8.84
C GLY A 589 -25.41 -5.79 -8.16
N GLU A 590 -25.05 -5.72 -6.87
CA GLU A 590 -25.03 -4.46 -6.10
C GLU A 590 -23.74 -3.65 -6.27
N THR A 591 -22.76 -4.12 -7.04
CA THR A 591 -21.43 -3.48 -7.08
C THR A 591 -20.93 -3.15 -8.47
N SER A 592 -20.27 -1.99 -8.55
CA SER A 592 -19.56 -1.54 -9.74
C SER A 592 -18.21 -2.22 -9.97
N TYR A 593 -17.63 -2.86 -8.96
CA TYR A 593 -16.29 -3.48 -9.04
C TYR A 593 -16.29 -4.68 -10.01
N GLY A 594 -17.10 -5.71 -9.73
CA GLY A 594 -17.25 -6.87 -10.63
C GLY A 594 -17.86 -6.53 -11.99
N GLN A 595 -18.65 -5.44 -12.07
CA GLN A 595 -19.16 -4.92 -13.35
C GLN A 595 -18.04 -4.32 -14.20
N PHE A 596 -17.22 -3.43 -13.62
CA PHE A 596 -16.08 -2.82 -14.30
C PHE A 596 -15.06 -3.86 -14.78
N GLY A 597 -14.85 -4.93 -14.00
CA GLY A 597 -14.03 -6.07 -14.39
C GLY A 597 -14.47 -6.73 -15.70
N TYR A 598 -15.77 -6.94 -15.93
CA TYR A 598 -16.23 -7.51 -17.22
C TYR A 598 -16.26 -6.46 -18.33
N MET A 599 -16.51 -5.18 -18.00
CA MET A 599 -16.50 -4.08 -18.98
C MET A 599 -15.12 -3.85 -19.58
N MET A 600 -14.04 -4.19 -18.85
CA MET A 600 -12.67 -4.22 -19.37
C MET A 600 -12.31 -5.53 -20.09
N GLY A 601 -13.03 -6.63 -19.86
CA GLY A 601 -12.57 -7.98 -20.18
C GLY A 601 -12.71 -8.45 -21.64
N TYR A 602 -11.90 -9.43 -22.01
CA TYR A 602 -11.82 -9.98 -23.39
C TYR A 602 -13.16 -10.45 -23.96
N ASP A 603 -14.03 -11.05 -23.13
CA ASP A 603 -15.40 -11.39 -23.49
C ASP A 603 -16.38 -10.79 -22.47
N TYR A 604 -16.73 -9.53 -22.67
CA TYR A 604 -17.74 -8.83 -21.88
C TYR A 604 -19.15 -9.47 -21.95
N ASN A 605 -19.41 -10.43 -22.86
CA ASN A 605 -20.68 -11.15 -22.93
C ASN A 605 -20.68 -12.41 -22.05
N CYS A 606 -19.52 -13.02 -21.76
CA CYS A 606 -19.45 -14.21 -20.89
C CYS A 606 -19.56 -13.84 -19.40
N ARG A 607 -20.74 -13.38 -18.97
CA ARG A 607 -20.96 -12.90 -17.59
C ARG A 607 -22.27 -13.41 -16.98
N ILE A 608 -22.27 -13.62 -15.66
CA ILE A 608 -23.47 -14.01 -14.89
C ILE A 608 -23.58 -13.18 -13.61
N GLN A 609 -24.77 -12.61 -13.39
CA GLN A 609 -25.13 -11.94 -12.15
C GLN A 609 -25.76 -12.96 -11.19
N TYR A 610 -25.13 -13.22 -10.05
CA TYR A 610 -25.61 -14.24 -9.09
C TYR A 610 -26.45 -13.67 -7.94
N GLU A 611 -26.55 -12.35 -7.83
CA GLU A 611 -27.24 -11.62 -6.75
C GLU A 611 -27.88 -10.33 -7.27
N GLY A 612 -28.94 -9.85 -6.61
CA GLY A 612 -29.70 -8.64 -6.99
C GLY A 612 -30.89 -8.94 -7.91
N TYR A 613 -31.64 -7.90 -8.29
CA TYR A 613 -32.97 -8.01 -8.92
C TYR A 613 -33.01 -8.82 -10.23
N ASN A 614 -31.90 -8.87 -10.98
CA ASN A 614 -31.81 -9.59 -12.25
C ASN A 614 -31.25 -11.02 -12.11
N ALA A 615 -30.85 -11.46 -10.91
CA ALA A 615 -30.27 -12.79 -10.70
C ALA A 615 -31.32 -13.91 -10.86
N ARG A 616 -31.15 -14.72 -11.90
CA ARG A 616 -32.12 -15.77 -12.28
C ARG A 616 -31.98 -17.04 -11.42
N ASN A 617 -32.47 -16.96 -10.18
CA ASN A 617 -32.46 -18.02 -9.16
C ASN A 617 -31.06 -18.41 -8.65
N LYS A 618 -31.01 -19.25 -7.58
CA LYS A 618 -29.76 -19.85 -7.12
C LYS A 618 -29.16 -20.75 -8.20
N CYS A 619 -27.86 -20.62 -8.46
CA CYS A 619 -27.16 -21.48 -9.41
C CYS A 619 -26.94 -22.88 -8.83
N ASN A 620 -27.12 -23.90 -9.69
CA ASN A 620 -26.60 -25.24 -9.44
C ASN A 620 -25.13 -25.33 -9.88
N TRP A 621 -24.40 -26.33 -9.37
CA TRP A 621 -23.01 -26.59 -9.73
C TRP A 621 -22.91 -27.53 -10.95
N THR A 622 -22.20 -27.13 -12.00
CA THR A 622 -21.94 -27.96 -13.19
C THR A 622 -20.55 -28.59 -13.14
N ALA A 623 -20.50 -29.87 -12.74
CA ALA A 623 -19.28 -30.67 -12.69
C ALA A 623 -19.06 -31.46 -14.00
N THR A 624 -18.60 -30.80 -15.07
CA THR A 624 -18.23 -31.51 -16.32
C THR A 624 -17.04 -30.86 -17.03
N ALA A 625 -15.83 -31.34 -16.70
CA ALA A 625 -14.65 -31.24 -17.57
C ALA A 625 -14.18 -32.64 -17.97
N LEU A 626 -13.94 -33.51 -16.97
CA LEU A 626 -13.54 -34.92 -17.19
C LEU A 626 -14.54 -35.70 -18.07
N ASP A 627 -15.83 -35.66 -17.76
CA ASP A 627 -16.85 -36.40 -18.53
C ASP A 627 -16.96 -35.96 -20.00
N ALA A 628 -16.63 -34.70 -20.29
CA ALA A 628 -16.64 -34.17 -21.66
C ALA A 628 -15.41 -34.64 -22.45
N VAL A 629 -14.21 -34.60 -21.84
CA VAL A 629 -12.96 -35.08 -22.46
C VAL A 629 -13.04 -36.56 -22.84
N GLN A 630 -13.77 -37.37 -22.06
CA GLN A 630 -14.01 -38.79 -22.34
C GLN A 630 -14.77 -39.07 -23.66
N THR A 631 -15.35 -38.05 -24.31
CA THR A 631 -16.13 -38.18 -25.56
C THR A 631 -15.63 -37.33 -26.74
N GLY A 632 -14.65 -36.43 -26.53
CA GLY A 632 -14.22 -35.40 -27.50
C GLY A 632 -13.02 -35.75 -28.38
N HIS A 633 -12.88 -36.99 -28.84
CA HIS A 633 -11.61 -37.55 -29.31
C HIS A 633 -11.25 -37.27 -30.80
N ASP A 634 -11.43 -36.04 -31.32
CA ASP A 634 -11.22 -35.75 -32.76
C ASP A 634 -10.75 -34.31 -33.16
N LEU A 635 -9.98 -33.61 -32.31
CA LEU A 635 -9.55 -32.20 -32.55
C LEU A 635 -8.03 -31.95 -32.70
N GLN A 636 -7.23 -32.97 -33.05
CA GLN A 636 -5.76 -32.82 -33.23
C GLN A 636 -5.28 -32.79 -34.71
N ALA A 637 -6.19 -32.73 -35.69
CA ALA A 637 -5.82 -32.86 -37.11
C ALA A 637 -5.17 -31.62 -37.76
N GLU A 638 -5.38 -30.40 -37.22
CA GLU A 638 -5.19 -29.15 -37.97
C GLU A 638 -3.95 -28.30 -37.57
N LYS A 639 -2.94 -28.90 -36.92
CA LYS A 639 -1.72 -28.16 -36.50
C LYS A 639 -0.40 -28.61 -37.14
N LYS A 640 -0.44 -29.38 -38.24
CA LYS A 640 0.76 -29.98 -38.88
C LYS A 640 1.00 -29.59 -40.35
N ARG A 641 0.62 -28.37 -40.76
CA ARG A 641 1.01 -27.76 -42.04
C ARG A 641 1.32 -26.27 -41.87
N ASN A 642 2.61 -25.96 -41.69
CA ASN A 642 3.34 -24.78 -42.19
C ASN A 642 4.68 -24.69 -41.45
N HIS A 643 5.70 -25.37 -41.99
CA HIS A 643 7.07 -25.24 -41.50
C HIS A 643 8.05 -25.54 -42.64
N ASP A 644 8.51 -24.49 -43.31
CA ASP A 644 9.77 -24.46 -44.05
C ASP A 644 10.14 -23.02 -44.44
N THR A 645 11.42 -22.81 -44.76
CA THR A 645 12.05 -21.55 -45.21
C THR A 645 11.93 -20.32 -44.28
N MET A 646 13.02 -20.00 -43.59
CA MET A 646 13.51 -18.62 -43.56
C MET A 646 15.05 -18.61 -43.59
N ASP A 647 15.62 -17.63 -44.28
CA ASP A 647 17.04 -17.59 -44.66
C ASP A 647 17.85 -16.57 -43.83
N LYS A 648 19.18 -16.66 -43.86
CA LYS A 648 20.11 -15.80 -43.11
C LYS A 648 20.40 -14.50 -43.86
N THR A 649 20.17 -13.36 -43.23
CA THR A 649 20.98 -12.15 -43.48
C THR A 649 21.05 -11.28 -42.22
N ALA A 650 22.21 -10.70 -41.95
CA ALA A 650 22.42 -9.78 -40.83
C ALA A 650 22.68 -8.36 -41.34
N ILE A 651 22.23 -7.35 -40.59
CA ILE A 651 22.64 -5.95 -40.74
C ILE A 651 22.91 -5.39 -39.33
N LEU A 652 24.06 -4.73 -39.18
CA LEU A 652 24.46 -3.99 -37.97
C LEU A 652 23.84 -2.59 -37.97
N GLY A 653 23.55 -2.06 -36.78
CA GLY A 653 23.12 -0.68 -36.59
C GLY A 653 23.53 -0.17 -35.21
N GLU A 654 24.44 0.81 -35.18
CA GLU A 654 24.97 1.41 -33.96
C GLU A 654 24.01 2.50 -33.43
N LEU A 655 23.80 2.56 -32.12
CA LEU A 655 23.40 3.78 -31.40
C LEU A 655 24.17 3.82 -30.08
N GLY A 656 24.74 4.98 -29.76
CA GLY A 656 25.76 5.12 -28.72
C GLY A 656 25.23 5.35 -27.31
N GLU A 657 26.03 4.97 -26.33
CA GLU A 657 25.83 5.27 -24.91
C GLU A 657 26.16 6.73 -24.61
N ASN A 658 25.35 7.39 -23.76
CA ASN A 658 25.65 8.73 -23.24
C ASN A 658 26.14 8.61 -21.79
N ASP A 659 27.41 8.89 -21.57
CA ASP A 659 28.05 8.92 -20.25
C ASP A 659 27.44 10.06 -19.39
N TYR A 660 26.71 9.73 -18.31
CA TYR A 660 26.20 10.72 -17.35
C TYR A 660 26.96 10.59 -16.02
N LYS A 661 27.96 11.45 -15.82
CA LYS A 661 28.72 11.53 -14.56
C LYS A 661 28.09 12.57 -13.63
N PRO A 662 27.71 12.21 -12.40
CA PRO A 662 27.36 13.20 -11.39
C PRO A 662 28.60 13.93 -10.88
N GLU A 663 28.47 15.23 -10.64
CA GLU A 663 29.51 16.06 -10.03
C GLU A 663 29.60 15.82 -8.52
N THR A 664 30.77 16.09 -7.92
CA THR A 664 31.04 15.88 -6.48
C THR A 664 31.49 17.19 -5.83
N ASP A 665 30.61 17.80 -5.03
CA ASP A 665 30.91 19.00 -4.25
C ASP A 665 31.67 18.67 -2.95
N ASP A 666 33.00 18.73 -3.00
CA ASP A 666 33.90 18.55 -1.84
C ASP A 666 34.02 19.82 -0.97
N ASP A 667 32.91 20.23 -0.34
CA ASP A 667 32.88 21.39 0.57
C ASP A 667 33.22 20.99 2.02
N ALA A 668 34.52 20.83 2.30
CA ALA A 668 35.05 20.29 3.55
C ALA A 668 34.91 21.23 4.77
N VAL A 669 33.74 21.21 5.42
CA VAL A 669 33.46 22.01 6.64
C VAL A 669 34.32 21.55 7.83
N HIS A 670 35.38 22.29 8.15
CA HIS A 670 36.13 22.16 9.40
C HIS A 670 35.27 22.52 10.63
N ILE A 671 34.67 21.51 11.26
CA ILE A 671 34.02 21.67 12.56
C ILE A 671 35.08 21.80 13.66
N HIS A 672 35.16 22.96 14.30
CA HIS A 672 35.95 23.12 15.53
C HIS A 672 35.42 22.20 16.64
N GLN A 673 36.29 21.37 17.20
CA GLN A 673 36.03 20.64 18.44
C GLN A 673 35.98 21.62 19.63
N GLY A 674 34.81 22.19 19.88
CA GLY A 674 34.54 22.96 21.10
C GLY A 674 34.42 22.02 22.29
N ASN A 675 35.29 22.20 23.30
CA ASN A 675 35.24 21.45 24.56
C ASN A 675 34.01 21.85 25.42
N ALA A 676 32.83 21.41 25.01
CA ALA A 676 31.70 21.30 25.91
C ALA A 676 31.95 20.08 26.81
N GLN A 677 32.28 20.29 28.08
CA GLN A 677 32.21 19.19 29.05
C GLN A 677 30.74 18.74 29.15
N PRO A 678 30.42 17.46 28.91
CA PRO A 678 29.08 16.97 29.22
C PRO A 678 28.84 17.14 30.73
N HIS A 679 27.66 17.62 31.10
CA HIS A 679 27.24 17.56 32.49
C HIS A 679 27.17 16.09 32.88
N ALA A 680 28.01 15.67 33.83
CA ALA A 680 27.97 14.32 34.37
C ALA A 680 26.68 14.13 35.17
N ALA A 681 25.65 13.61 34.50
CA ALA A 681 24.50 13.01 35.17
C ALA A 681 25.00 11.89 36.10
N ASN A 682 24.30 11.64 37.21
CA ASN A 682 24.69 10.53 38.07
C ASN A 682 24.45 9.22 37.31
N ALA A 683 25.43 8.32 37.27
CA ALA A 683 25.29 7.03 36.59
C ALA A 683 24.13 6.18 37.15
N ASP A 684 23.74 6.44 38.40
CA ASP A 684 22.56 5.83 39.04
C ASP A 684 21.22 6.40 38.52
N GLU A 685 21.19 7.63 37.97
CA GLU A 685 20.00 8.22 37.35
C GLU A 685 19.77 7.71 35.91
N GLU A 686 20.80 7.18 35.24
CA GLU A 686 20.61 6.48 33.96
C GLU A 686 19.90 5.12 34.12
N LYS A 687 19.91 4.52 35.32
CA LYS A 687 19.43 3.16 35.60
C LYS A 687 18.05 3.13 36.26
N GLY A 688 17.02 3.35 35.44
CA GLY A 688 15.63 3.09 35.79
C GLY A 688 14.66 4.10 35.17
N MET A 689 13.53 4.30 35.84
CA MET A 689 12.48 5.25 35.45
C MET A 689 12.95 6.70 35.63
N PRO A 690 13.04 7.52 34.56
CA PRO A 690 13.37 8.94 34.67
C PRO A 690 12.42 9.69 35.61
N ALA A 691 12.93 10.68 36.35
CA ALA A 691 12.15 11.39 37.39
C ALA A 691 10.83 12.00 36.85
N TRP A 692 10.88 12.62 35.67
CA TRP A 692 9.70 13.20 35.00
C TRP A 692 8.62 12.15 34.69
N LEU A 693 9.05 10.94 34.31
CA LEU A 693 8.17 9.84 33.92
C LEU A 693 7.58 9.13 35.15
N LYS A 694 8.34 9.13 36.25
CA LYS A 694 7.88 8.68 37.57
C LYS A 694 6.79 9.59 38.13
N GLU A 695 6.93 10.91 37.96
CA GLU A 695 5.87 11.87 38.28
C GLU A 695 4.64 11.66 37.40
N TYR A 696 4.81 11.55 36.07
CA TYR A 696 3.70 11.29 35.15
C TYR A 696 2.94 10.00 35.50
N SER A 697 3.66 8.90 35.76
CA SER A 697 3.09 7.58 36.12
C SER A 697 2.28 7.61 37.44
N GLN A 698 2.68 8.45 38.40
CA GLN A 698 1.94 8.65 39.65
C GLN A 698 0.65 9.45 39.46
N GLN A 699 0.60 10.33 38.45
CA GLN A 699 -0.58 11.13 38.11
C GLN A 699 -1.51 10.39 37.13
N ASN A 700 -0.95 9.59 36.24
CA ASN A 700 -1.62 8.90 35.13
C ASN A 700 -1.15 7.43 35.08
N PRO A 701 -1.65 6.55 35.97
CA PRO A 701 -1.29 5.15 35.96
C PRO A 701 -1.81 4.47 34.66
N PRO A 702 -1.03 3.54 34.05
CA PRO A 702 -1.45 2.81 32.84
C PRO A 702 -2.81 2.13 33.01
N LYS A 703 -3.65 2.16 31.98
CA LYS A 703 -5.03 1.67 32.06
C LYS A 703 -5.09 0.14 31.91
N PRO A 704 -5.99 -0.59 32.61
CA PRO A 704 -6.05 -2.06 32.56
C PRO A 704 -6.42 -2.67 31.21
N ASP A 705 -6.88 -1.86 30.26
CA ASP A 705 -7.29 -2.21 28.90
C ASP A 705 -6.21 -1.93 27.83
N GLU A 706 -5.15 -1.18 28.16
CA GLU A 706 -3.99 -0.96 27.29
C GLU A 706 -3.21 -2.27 27.05
N LEU A 707 -2.71 -2.49 25.83
CA LEU A 707 -2.05 -3.74 25.44
C LEU A 707 -0.87 -4.11 26.36
N TRP A 708 0.00 -3.14 26.66
CA TRP A 708 1.19 -3.32 27.51
C TRP A 708 0.88 -3.54 28.99
N SER A 709 -0.34 -3.23 29.46
CA SER A 709 -0.68 -3.34 30.90
C SER A 709 -0.47 -4.77 31.41
N LYS A 710 -0.87 -5.76 30.60
CA LYS A 710 -0.84 -7.20 30.86
C LYS A 710 0.55 -7.84 30.76
N SER A 711 1.52 -7.16 30.14
CA SER A 711 2.88 -7.70 29.98
C SER A 711 3.53 -7.99 31.34
N THR A 712 4.22 -9.12 31.44
CA THR A 712 5.06 -9.47 32.60
C THR A 712 6.56 -9.24 32.36
N THR A 713 6.96 -8.78 31.16
CA THR A 713 8.37 -8.52 30.80
C THR A 713 8.69 -7.03 30.71
N LEU A 714 7.73 -6.20 30.26
CA LEU A 714 7.91 -4.75 30.15
C LEU A 714 8.08 -4.12 31.55
N PRO A 715 9.17 -3.38 31.81
CA PRO A 715 9.35 -2.67 33.08
C PRO A 715 8.38 -1.48 33.20
N ASP A 716 8.09 -1.07 34.44
CA ASP A 716 7.07 -0.05 34.74
C ASP A 716 7.32 1.30 34.02
N TRP A 717 8.59 1.68 33.79
CA TRP A 717 8.91 2.89 33.03
C TRP A 717 8.50 2.79 31.58
N LEU A 718 8.57 1.61 30.97
CA LEU A 718 8.24 1.43 29.56
C LEU A 718 6.72 1.43 29.35
N LYS A 719 5.97 0.81 30.28
CA LYS A 719 4.50 0.94 30.34
C LYS A 719 4.05 2.40 30.55
N ALA A 720 4.67 3.11 31.50
CA ALA A 720 4.40 4.52 31.73
C ALA A 720 4.78 5.39 30.52
N TYR A 721 5.87 5.06 29.82
CA TYR A 721 6.29 5.76 28.61
C TYR A 721 5.29 5.55 27.46
N PHE A 722 4.76 4.34 27.27
CA PHE A 722 3.71 4.08 26.27
C PHE A 722 2.42 4.83 26.58
N SER A 723 2.01 4.87 27.85
CA SER A 723 0.86 5.66 28.31
C SER A 723 1.08 7.15 28.01
N TRP A 724 2.23 7.70 28.44
CA TRP A 724 2.63 9.09 28.18
C TRP A 724 2.69 9.42 26.68
N HIS A 725 3.23 8.50 25.87
CA HIS A 725 3.35 8.65 24.42
C HIS A 725 1.98 8.78 23.78
N LYS A 726 1.05 7.82 24.01
CA LYS A 726 -0.34 7.90 23.54
C LYS A 726 -0.98 9.23 23.96
N ASP A 727 -0.72 9.66 25.20
CA ASP A 727 -1.20 10.91 25.77
C ASP A 727 -0.64 12.17 25.08
N GLN A 728 0.64 12.23 24.73
CA GLN A 728 1.21 13.39 24.01
C GLN A 728 0.85 13.37 22.54
N LYS A 729 0.87 12.19 21.91
CA LYS A 729 0.60 11.97 20.49
C LYS A 729 -0.81 12.41 20.10
N ALA A 730 -1.81 12.11 20.94
CA ALA A 730 -3.18 12.61 20.79
C ALA A 730 -3.34 14.14 20.96
N LYS A 731 -2.29 14.85 21.38
CA LYS A 731 -2.27 16.31 21.57
C LYS A 731 -1.50 17.05 20.46
N ILE A 732 -0.86 16.37 19.50
CA ILE A 732 -0.04 17.01 18.46
C ILE A 732 -0.92 17.60 17.35
N THR A 733 -0.74 18.88 17.04
CA THR A 733 -1.35 19.58 15.90
C THR A 733 -0.29 20.27 15.03
N GLU A 734 -0.68 20.80 13.86
CA GLU A 734 0.24 21.52 12.98
C GLU A 734 0.78 22.82 13.61
N GLU A 735 0.01 23.44 14.50
CA GLU A 735 0.41 24.62 15.26
C GLU A 735 1.41 24.27 16.36
N ASN A 736 1.10 23.25 17.18
CA ASN A 736 1.76 23.01 18.46
C ASN A 736 2.93 22.01 18.42
N TRP A 737 3.17 21.28 17.31
CA TRP A 737 4.19 20.23 17.28
C TRP A 737 5.59 20.71 17.70
N LYS A 738 5.88 22.01 17.52
CA LYS A 738 7.15 22.68 17.90
C LYS A 738 7.35 22.77 19.43
N GLU A 739 6.31 22.59 20.23
CA GLU A 739 6.37 22.61 21.69
C GLU A 739 6.99 21.31 22.21
N GLN A 740 6.61 20.17 21.63
CA GLN A 740 7.10 18.82 21.96
C GLN A 740 8.53 18.55 21.46
N ARG A 741 9.10 17.41 21.84
CA ARG A 741 10.40 16.90 21.34
C ARG A 741 10.23 15.51 20.74
N TYR A 742 10.98 15.19 19.69
CA TYR A 742 10.87 13.94 18.94
C TYR A 742 12.21 13.24 18.77
N LEU A 743 12.17 11.91 18.82
CA LEU A 743 13.20 11.02 18.33
C LEU A 743 12.56 10.23 17.18
N VAL A 744 13.03 10.44 15.95
CA VAL A 744 12.40 9.86 14.76
C VAL A 744 13.36 8.85 14.17
N LEU A 745 12.95 7.59 14.05
CA LEU A 745 13.73 6.52 13.44
C LEU A 745 13.40 6.49 11.95
N THR A 746 14.42 6.68 11.12
CA THR A 746 14.23 7.08 9.72
C THR A 746 14.98 6.17 8.75
N CYS A 747 14.28 5.71 7.70
CA CYS A 747 14.89 5.16 6.48
C CYS A 747 14.37 5.94 5.27
N TYR A 748 15.11 6.95 4.82
CA TYR A 748 14.80 7.71 3.60
C TYR A 748 16.08 8.28 2.99
N GLY A 749 15.99 8.73 1.72
CA GLY A 749 17.04 9.50 1.04
C GLY A 749 17.76 8.76 -0.09
N HIS A 750 18.96 9.24 -0.42
CA HIS A 750 19.86 8.66 -1.43
C HIS A 750 20.81 7.60 -0.84
N ASN A 751 21.12 7.69 0.46
CA ASN A 751 21.95 6.73 1.20
C ASN A 751 21.19 5.43 1.54
N GLN A 752 20.46 4.89 0.55
CA GLN A 752 19.64 3.68 0.62
C GLN A 752 20.45 2.45 1.08
N ALA A 753 21.75 2.47 0.80
CA ALA A 753 22.70 1.46 1.25
C ALA A 753 22.77 1.28 2.78
N ASN A 754 22.27 2.25 3.55
CA ASN A 754 22.47 2.37 4.99
C ASN A 754 21.14 2.30 5.79
N CYS A 755 20.14 1.53 5.35
CA CYS A 755 18.91 1.29 6.13
C CYS A 755 18.86 -0.08 6.82
N GLY A 756 19.81 -0.98 6.58
CA GLY A 756 19.77 -2.36 7.06
C GLY A 756 18.58 -3.21 6.54
N THR A 757 18.56 -4.48 6.93
CA THR A 757 17.44 -5.42 6.69
C THR A 757 16.25 -5.11 7.62
N VAL A 758 15.14 -5.84 7.48
CA VAL A 758 14.00 -5.77 8.42
C VAL A 758 14.46 -5.95 9.88
N THR A 759 15.42 -6.83 10.14
CA THR A 759 15.97 -7.08 11.47
C THR A 759 16.71 -5.90 12.08
N HIS A 760 17.71 -5.37 11.38
CA HIS A 760 18.48 -4.19 11.78
C HIS A 760 17.55 -3.00 12.13
N ARG A 761 16.38 -2.92 11.49
CA ARG A 761 15.42 -1.82 11.74
C ARG A 761 14.59 -2.02 13.01
N LEU A 762 14.35 -3.26 13.43
CA LEU A 762 13.41 -3.60 14.51
C LEU A 762 14.09 -3.93 15.84
N ARG A 763 15.26 -4.60 15.85
CA ARG A 763 16.00 -4.94 17.10
C ARG A 763 16.40 -3.72 17.93
N LEU A 764 16.53 -2.56 17.29
CA LEU A 764 16.93 -1.30 17.92
C LEU A 764 15.86 -0.70 18.85
N LEU A 765 14.59 -1.14 18.75
CA LEU A 765 13.47 -0.47 19.41
C LEU A 765 13.60 -0.34 20.94
N PRO A 766 14.02 -1.37 21.71
CA PRO A 766 14.32 -1.23 23.14
C PRO A 766 15.29 -0.08 23.48
N ALA A 767 16.41 0.01 22.75
CA ALA A 767 17.43 1.05 22.97
C ALA A 767 16.90 2.45 22.62
N GLN A 768 16.19 2.57 21.50
CA GLN A 768 15.59 3.81 21.03
C GLN A 768 14.45 4.28 21.96
N LEU A 769 13.67 3.36 22.52
CA LEU A 769 12.67 3.63 23.55
C LEU A 769 13.29 4.10 24.87
N ARG A 770 14.38 3.47 25.31
CA ARG A 770 15.13 3.91 26.49
C ARG A 770 15.66 5.33 26.29
N LEU A 771 16.23 5.62 25.12
CA LEU A 771 16.72 6.97 24.80
C LEU A 771 15.59 8.00 24.71
N ALA A 772 14.45 7.66 24.09
CA ALA A 772 13.28 8.53 24.01
C ALA A 772 12.71 8.85 25.41
N ALA A 773 12.63 7.87 26.31
CA ALA A 773 12.20 8.09 27.69
C ALA A 773 13.22 8.94 28.48
N GLN A 774 14.52 8.67 28.36
CA GLN A 774 15.56 9.43 29.06
C GLN A 774 15.62 10.90 28.59
N SER A 775 15.46 11.15 27.28
CA SER A 775 15.48 12.50 26.69
C SER A 775 14.11 13.21 26.66
N GLN A 776 13.05 12.56 27.18
CA GLN A 776 11.65 13.04 27.13
C GLN A 776 11.23 13.45 25.71
N ARG A 777 11.30 12.47 24.80
CA ARG A 777 10.95 12.60 23.38
C ARG A 777 9.85 11.62 23.02
N ILE A 778 8.96 12.05 22.13
CA ILE A 778 7.99 11.18 21.47
C ILE A 778 8.75 10.39 20.39
N LEU A 779 8.79 9.06 20.52
CA LEU A 779 9.39 8.17 19.54
C LEU A 779 8.44 8.03 18.33
N LEU A 780 8.93 8.32 17.13
CA LEU A 780 8.20 8.12 15.88
C LEU A 780 9.03 7.29 14.90
N LEU A 781 8.37 6.55 14.02
CA LEU A 781 8.99 5.75 12.96
C LEU A 781 8.56 6.28 11.59
N HIS A 782 9.51 6.32 10.66
CA HIS A 782 9.25 6.68 9.26
C HIS A 782 10.19 5.93 8.31
N TRP A 783 9.63 5.02 7.51
CA TRP A 783 10.32 4.41 6.39
C TRP A 783 9.73 5.01 5.10
N ASP A 784 10.55 5.54 4.21
CA ASP A 784 10.19 5.80 2.81
C ASP A 784 10.63 4.63 1.90
N LYS A 785 11.58 3.78 2.33
CA LYS A 785 12.34 2.91 1.41
C LYS A 785 12.67 1.48 1.88
N PRO A 786 12.66 0.49 0.96
CA PRO A 786 12.10 0.58 -0.39
C PRO A 786 10.59 0.87 -0.37
N PHE A 787 9.90 0.54 0.73
CA PHE A 787 8.49 0.86 0.98
C PHE A 787 8.26 1.41 2.39
N ARG A 788 7.06 1.95 2.62
CA ARG A 788 6.59 2.45 3.92
C ARG A 788 6.38 1.31 4.90
N LEU A 789 6.62 1.56 6.20
CA LEU A 789 6.41 0.57 7.25
C LEU A 789 4.92 0.23 7.38
N GLU A 790 4.09 1.25 7.17
CA GLU A 790 2.63 1.25 7.10
C GLU A 790 2.03 0.37 5.97
N PHE A 791 2.87 -0.22 5.10
CA PHE A 791 2.44 -1.23 4.14
C PHE A 791 2.40 -2.63 4.77
N PHE A 792 3.28 -2.90 5.74
CA PHE A 792 3.47 -4.20 6.37
C PHE A 792 2.84 -4.27 7.76
N VAL A 793 3.01 -3.21 8.57
CA VAL A 793 2.51 -3.15 9.95
C VAL A 793 1.96 -1.76 10.27
N GLU A 794 0.98 -1.72 11.17
CA GLU A 794 0.26 -0.50 11.57
C GLU A 794 0.13 -0.43 13.11
N PRO A 795 -0.09 0.75 13.70
CA PRO A 795 -0.36 0.87 15.14
C PRO A 795 -1.57 0.03 15.56
N PRO A 796 -1.49 -0.78 16.63
CA PRO A 796 -2.58 -1.65 17.05
C PRO A 796 -3.89 -0.90 17.32
N THR A 797 -4.96 -1.24 16.59
CA THR A 797 -6.29 -0.64 16.71
C THR A 797 -7.31 -1.60 17.32
N LYS A 798 -8.48 -1.07 17.67
CA LYS A 798 -9.63 -1.85 18.10
C LYS A 798 -10.90 -1.35 17.45
N GLU A 799 -11.60 -2.25 16.77
CA GLU A 799 -12.97 -2.02 16.30
C GLU A 799 -13.89 -1.69 17.50
N THR A 800 -14.55 -0.54 17.44
CA THR A 800 -15.51 -0.13 18.47
C THR A 800 -16.90 -0.68 18.14
N GLU A 801 -17.21 -1.87 18.68
CA GLU A 801 -18.49 -2.55 18.48
C GLU A 801 -19.70 -1.63 18.80
N GLY A 802 -20.38 -1.14 17.76
CA GLY A 802 -21.71 -0.51 17.88
C GLY A 802 -21.96 0.71 16.98
N ASP A 803 -20.96 1.55 16.73
CA ASP A 803 -21.14 2.83 16.03
C ASP A 803 -20.45 2.84 14.65
N LYS A 804 -21.20 2.53 13.59
CA LYS A 804 -20.73 2.65 12.21
C LYS A 804 -20.40 4.13 11.90
N GLY A 805 -19.11 4.47 11.87
CA GLY A 805 -18.61 5.81 11.58
C GLY A 805 -17.81 6.48 12.71
N LYS A 806 -17.53 5.79 13.82
CA LYS A 806 -16.43 6.22 14.72
C LYS A 806 -15.08 5.78 14.15
N GLU A 807 -14.07 6.61 14.38
CA GLU A 807 -12.66 6.29 14.12
C GLU A 807 -12.22 5.10 15.00
N GLU A 808 -11.31 4.27 14.50
CA GLU A 808 -10.79 3.14 15.27
C GLU A 808 -9.95 3.63 16.46
N GLU A 809 -10.13 3.04 17.65
CA GLU A 809 -9.29 3.43 18.79
C GLU A 809 -7.94 2.71 18.71
N THR A 810 -6.86 3.48 18.58
CA THR A 810 -5.50 2.93 18.75
C THR A 810 -5.31 2.46 20.20
N ILE A 811 -5.25 1.14 20.41
CA ILE A 811 -4.97 0.51 21.70
C ILE A 811 -3.47 0.28 21.94
N GLY A 812 -2.66 0.38 20.88
CA GLY A 812 -1.20 0.40 20.91
C GLY A 812 -0.61 1.82 20.92
N VAL A 813 0.66 1.92 20.50
CA VAL A 813 1.44 3.15 20.39
C VAL A 813 1.41 3.63 18.92
N ASP A 814 0.81 4.80 18.65
CA ASP A 814 0.84 5.40 17.32
C ASP A 814 2.19 6.07 17.03
N TRP A 815 3.08 5.31 16.41
CA TRP A 815 4.42 5.72 15.99
C TRP A 815 4.47 6.53 14.69
N ILE A 816 3.37 6.71 13.96
CA ILE A 816 3.40 7.29 12.61
C ILE A 816 3.77 8.77 12.68
N VAL A 817 4.68 9.23 11.82
CA VAL A 817 5.01 10.67 11.71
C VAL A 817 3.82 11.42 11.07
N PRO A 818 3.28 12.48 11.70
CA PRO A 818 2.21 13.28 11.10
C PRO A 818 2.62 13.92 9.76
N GLU A 819 1.72 13.95 8.76
CA GLU A 819 2.06 14.44 7.41
C GLU A 819 2.59 15.89 7.42
N PHE A 820 2.07 16.76 8.29
CA PHE A 820 2.56 18.13 8.48
C PHE A 820 3.96 18.25 9.10
N MET A 821 4.51 17.20 9.72
CA MET A 821 5.88 17.16 10.24
C MET A 821 6.90 16.64 9.23
N MET A 822 6.47 15.97 8.16
CA MET A 822 7.35 15.22 7.25
C MET A 822 8.45 16.07 6.60
N TRP A 823 8.15 17.31 6.24
CA TRP A 823 9.14 18.25 5.68
C TRP A 823 10.26 18.59 6.68
N LYS A 824 9.96 18.59 7.98
CA LYS A 824 10.94 18.89 9.04
C LYS A 824 11.78 17.67 9.38
N VAL A 825 11.16 16.48 9.41
CA VAL A 825 11.89 15.20 9.53
C VAL A 825 12.87 15.07 8.38
N ARG A 826 12.42 15.20 7.13
CA ARG A 826 13.29 15.07 5.94
C ARG A 826 14.44 16.09 5.90
N LYS A 827 14.31 17.27 6.54
CA LYS A 827 15.35 18.30 6.67
C LYS A 827 16.23 18.19 7.93
N ALA A 828 16.00 17.22 8.82
CA ALA A 828 16.85 17.00 9.98
C ALA A 828 18.01 16.04 9.65
N LYS A 829 19.20 16.31 10.18
CA LYS A 829 20.36 15.43 9.99
C LYS A 829 20.11 14.07 10.65
N GLN A 830 20.29 13.01 9.89
CA GLN A 830 20.29 11.63 10.37
C GLN A 830 21.61 11.31 11.09
N GLN A 831 21.54 10.56 12.19
CA GLN A 831 22.69 10.04 12.93
C GLN A 831 22.65 8.51 12.99
N ASN A 832 23.81 7.89 12.77
CA ASN A 832 24.03 6.44 12.71
C ASN A 832 25.01 5.93 13.79
N ALA A 833 25.27 6.74 14.82
CA ALA A 833 26.13 6.40 15.95
C ALA A 833 25.37 6.70 17.24
N LEU A 834 25.22 5.71 18.13
CA LEU A 834 24.20 5.74 19.18
C LEU A 834 24.57 6.74 20.29
N ASP A 835 25.86 6.89 20.61
CA ASP A 835 26.36 7.91 21.53
C ASP A 835 26.17 9.35 20.99
N ILE A 836 26.33 9.55 19.67
CA ILE A 836 26.06 10.85 19.03
C ILE A 836 24.56 11.14 19.05
N LEU A 837 23.74 10.14 18.69
CA LEU A 837 22.28 10.22 18.75
C LEU A 837 21.80 10.53 20.16
N ALA A 838 22.37 9.90 21.19
CA ALA A 838 22.06 10.15 22.59
C ALA A 838 22.47 11.57 23.01
N THR A 839 23.68 12.00 22.66
CA THR A 839 24.19 13.36 22.92
C THR A 839 23.34 14.44 22.24
N GLU A 840 22.82 14.19 21.04
CA GLU A 840 21.91 15.10 20.34
C GLU A 840 20.47 15.04 20.86
N ALA A 841 20.00 13.87 21.31
CA ALA A 841 18.69 13.71 21.93
C ALA A 841 18.59 14.46 23.27
N MET A 842 19.67 14.54 24.04
CA MET A 842 19.73 15.34 25.28
C MET A 842 19.76 16.86 25.05
N GLN A 843 19.86 17.36 23.79
CA GLN A 843 19.89 18.79 23.51
C GLN A 843 18.47 19.38 23.41
N ASP A 844 18.09 20.21 24.38
CA ASP A 844 16.76 20.88 24.45
C ASP A 844 16.41 21.70 23.19
N ASN A 845 17.41 22.30 22.55
CA ASN A 845 17.21 23.11 21.34
C ASN A 845 16.88 22.27 20.09
N ARG A 846 17.10 20.95 20.12
CA ARG A 846 16.80 20.04 19.01
C ARG A 846 15.40 19.45 19.15
N LYS A 847 14.42 20.09 18.52
CA LYS A 847 13.03 19.61 18.52
C LYS A 847 12.85 18.27 17.82
N VAL A 848 13.53 18.05 16.68
CA VAL A 848 13.55 16.77 15.96
C VAL A 848 14.99 16.27 15.90
N VAL A 849 15.20 15.00 16.26
CA VAL A 849 16.46 14.27 16.15
C VAL A 849 16.18 12.99 15.36
N ASN A 850 16.89 12.78 14.26
CA ASN A 850 16.68 11.62 13.38
C ASN A 850 17.72 10.54 13.67
N ALA A 851 17.28 9.35 14.06
CA ALA A 851 18.08 8.14 14.00
C ALA A 851 18.03 7.54 12.58
N LEU A 852 19.15 7.01 12.11
CA LEU A 852 19.21 6.10 10.97
C LEU A 852 19.19 4.66 11.52
N PHE A 853 18.58 3.72 10.79
CA PHE A 853 18.54 2.30 11.21
C PHE A 853 19.85 1.54 10.99
N ASN A 854 20.85 2.10 10.31
CA ASN A 854 22.19 1.51 10.29
C ASN A 854 22.90 1.71 11.64
N PHE A 855 22.86 0.68 12.47
CA PHE A 855 24.02 0.32 13.29
C PHE A 855 24.65 -0.90 12.62
N ALA A 856 25.95 -0.82 12.28
CA ALA A 856 26.68 -1.96 11.71
C ALA A 856 27.16 -2.94 12.81
N ASP A 857 26.41 -2.96 13.92
CA ASP A 857 26.71 -3.60 15.20
C ASP A 857 25.40 -3.59 16.02
N ASP A 858 24.46 -4.49 15.69
CA ASP A 858 23.19 -4.63 16.42
C ASP A 858 23.43 -4.99 17.90
N ALA A 859 24.54 -5.65 18.20
CA ALA A 859 24.97 -5.95 19.57
C ALA A 859 25.28 -4.67 20.37
N HIS A 860 25.74 -3.59 19.74
CA HIS A 860 25.90 -2.28 20.40
C HIS A 860 24.56 -1.68 20.86
N ALA A 861 23.48 -1.87 20.10
CA ALA A 861 22.15 -1.38 20.49
C ALA A 861 21.57 -2.21 21.65
N GLU A 862 21.70 -3.53 21.60
CA GLU A 862 21.33 -4.39 22.72
C GLU A 862 22.18 -4.11 23.97
N ALA A 863 23.49 -3.89 23.83
CA ALA A 863 24.37 -3.47 24.92
C ALA A 863 23.96 -2.13 25.52
N PHE A 864 23.68 -1.11 24.70
CA PHE A 864 23.23 0.21 25.15
C PHE A 864 22.00 0.15 26.07
N TYR A 865 21.07 -0.77 25.78
CA TYR A 865 19.92 -1.07 26.65
C TYR A 865 20.33 -1.90 27.87
N ASN A 866 21.05 -3.01 27.66
CA ASN A 866 21.38 -3.99 28.69
C ASN A 866 22.31 -3.42 29.79
N ASP A 867 23.24 -2.53 29.45
CA ASP A 867 24.13 -1.86 30.41
C ASP A 867 23.38 -0.89 31.34
N ARG A 868 22.18 -0.47 30.94
CA ARG A 868 21.31 0.49 31.65
C ARG A 868 20.17 -0.17 32.42
N LEU A 869 20.06 -1.49 32.40
CA LEU A 869 19.06 -2.21 33.19
C LEU A 869 19.10 -1.80 34.67
N ALA A 870 17.93 -1.47 35.22
CA ALA A 870 17.74 -1.36 36.67
C ALA A 870 17.53 -2.75 37.30
N ASP A 871 17.57 -2.83 38.63
CA ASP A 871 17.36 -4.08 39.36
C ASP A 871 16.04 -4.78 38.95
N LYS A 872 16.18 -5.99 38.40
CA LYS A 872 15.12 -6.88 37.87
C LYS A 872 14.54 -6.50 36.50
N GLU A 873 15.07 -5.49 35.80
CA GLU A 873 14.72 -5.30 34.38
C GLU A 873 15.27 -6.46 33.56
N VAL A 874 14.49 -6.97 32.60
CA VAL A 874 14.94 -8.04 31.68
C VAL A 874 15.56 -7.44 30.43
N LYS A 875 16.47 -8.19 29.80
CA LYS A 875 17.25 -7.79 28.63
C LYS A 875 16.39 -7.40 27.41
N ALA A 876 16.99 -6.66 26.49
CA ALA A 876 16.37 -6.22 25.24
C ALA A 876 15.64 -7.35 24.49
N ASP A 877 16.28 -8.51 24.32
CA ASP A 877 15.74 -9.70 23.63
C ASP A 877 14.48 -10.28 24.29
N ARG A 878 14.32 -10.09 25.61
CA ARG A 878 13.18 -10.58 26.40
C ARG A 878 12.02 -9.59 26.45
N ILE A 879 12.23 -8.32 26.09
CA ILE A 879 11.15 -7.33 25.95
C ILE A 879 10.76 -7.06 24.49
N LEU A 880 11.56 -7.45 23.50
CA LEU A 880 11.36 -7.05 22.11
C LEU A 880 9.98 -7.42 21.58
N ARG A 881 9.44 -8.61 21.90
CA ARG A 881 8.07 -9.01 21.55
C ARG A 881 7.01 -8.08 22.14
N ASP A 882 7.04 -7.86 23.45
CA ASP A 882 6.03 -7.08 24.15
C ASP A 882 6.13 -5.58 23.79
N VAL A 883 7.31 -5.12 23.36
CA VAL A 883 7.51 -3.83 22.66
C VAL A 883 6.89 -3.85 21.26
N PHE A 884 7.17 -4.89 20.48
CA PHE A 884 6.72 -5.02 19.10
C PHE A 884 5.19 -5.06 19.02
N HIS A 885 4.51 -5.87 19.82
CA HIS A 885 3.03 -5.89 19.85
C HIS A 885 2.39 -4.66 20.52
N ALA A 886 3.15 -3.85 21.25
CA ALA A 886 2.69 -2.52 21.66
C ALA A 886 2.73 -1.51 20.49
N PHE A 887 3.64 -1.69 19.53
CA PHE A 887 3.83 -0.81 18.37
C PHE A 887 3.11 -1.29 17.10
N PHE A 888 2.93 -2.59 16.90
CA PHE A 888 2.60 -3.17 15.60
C PHE A 888 1.54 -4.26 15.69
N GLN A 889 0.50 -4.13 14.85
CA GLN A 889 -0.26 -5.25 14.31
C GLN A 889 0.11 -5.43 12.82
N PRO A 890 0.02 -6.64 12.25
CA PRO A 890 0.18 -6.82 10.82
C PRO A 890 -0.96 -6.11 10.07
N THR A 891 -0.66 -5.46 8.95
CA THR A 891 -1.71 -4.96 8.06
C THR A 891 -2.53 -6.14 7.52
N VAL A 892 -3.75 -5.89 7.03
CA VAL A 892 -4.58 -6.94 6.40
C VAL A 892 -3.79 -7.69 5.32
N LEU A 893 -3.04 -6.97 4.47
CA LEU A 893 -2.21 -7.53 3.42
C LEU A 893 -1.10 -8.45 3.95
N LEU A 894 -0.42 -8.06 5.04
CA LEU A 894 0.59 -8.91 5.67
C LEU A 894 -0.05 -10.15 6.33
N GLN A 895 -1.15 -9.98 7.05
CA GLN A 895 -1.84 -11.08 7.70
C GLN A 895 -2.39 -12.09 6.67
N GLU A 896 -2.88 -11.61 5.52
CA GLU A 896 -3.24 -12.49 4.40
C GLU A 896 -2.01 -13.24 3.86
N ARG A 897 -0.86 -12.59 3.66
CA ARG A 897 0.35 -13.27 3.17
C ARG A 897 0.87 -14.32 4.14
N VAL A 898 0.78 -14.07 5.45
CA VAL A 898 1.03 -15.06 6.52
C VAL A 898 0.07 -16.23 6.41
N ASN A 899 -1.23 -15.97 6.30
CA ASN A 899 -2.27 -17.00 6.21
C ASN A 899 -2.13 -17.84 4.94
N GLU A 900 -1.90 -17.21 3.78
CA GLU A 900 -1.68 -17.85 2.48
C GLU A 900 -0.49 -18.82 2.53
N MET A 901 0.65 -18.35 3.08
CA MET A 901 1.84 -19.17 3.23
C MET A 901 1.61 -20.37 4.15
N LEU A 902 0.84 -20.23 5.24
CA LEU A 902 0.51 -21.31 6.17
C LEU A 902 -0.53 -22.30 5.60
N ASP A 903 -1.64 -21.79 5.03
CA ASP A 903 -2.68 -22.60 4.38
C ASP A 903 -2.08 -23.42 3.21
N HIS A 904 -1.09 -22.90 2.48
CA HIS A 904 -0.38 -23.60 1.40
C HIS A 904 0.43 -24.82 1.88
N VAL A 905 1.04 -24.75 3.06
CA VAL A 905 1.81 -25.87 3.64
C VAL A 905 0.98 -26.81 4.52
N GLU A 906 -0.30 -26.48 4.73
CA GLU A 906 -1.27 -27.15 5.62
C GLU A 906 -0.89 -27.05 7.11
N LEU A 907 -0.47 -25.86 7.56
CA LEU A 907 -0.13 -25.56 8.95
C LEU A 907 -1.06 -24.48 9.54
N GLU A 908 -1.27 -24.52 10.85
CA GLU A 908 -1.98 -23.48 11.63
C GLU A 908 -1.00 -22.86 12.64
N PRO A 909 -1.15 -21.56 13.02
CA PRO A 909 -0.31 -20.90 14.02
C PRO A 909 -0.17 -21.70 15.33
N GLY A 910 1.06 -21.91 15.80
CA GLY A 910 1.37 -22.69 17.00
C GLY A 910 1.52 -24.21 16.80
N ASP A 911 1.03 -24.79 15.71
CA ASP A 911 1.06 -26.26 15.48
C ASP A 911 2.32 -26.75 14.71
N TYR A 912 3.36 -25.92 14.62
CA TYR A 912 4.59 -26.23 13.91
C TYR A 912 5.85 -25.65 14.58
N SER A 913 7.00 -26.18 14.20
CA SER A 913 8.33 -25.73 14.58
C SER A 913 9.11 -25.27 13.34
N VAL A 914 9.97 -24.27 13.48
CA VAL A 914 10.71 -23.68 12.36
C VAL A 914 12.22 -23.87 12.51
N ALA A 915 12.88 -24.23 11.41
CA ALA A 915 14.33 -24.07 11.26
C ALA A 915 14.61 -22.90 10.30
N HIS A 916 15.45 -21.95 10.74
CA HIS A 916 15.95 -20.85 9.91
C HIS A 916 17.43 -21.06 9.58
N VAL A 917 17.73 -21.27 8.31
CA VAL A 917 19.09 -21.55 7.79
C VAL A 917 19.57 -20.37 6.95
N ASP A 918 20.16 -19.38 7.62
CA ASP A 918 21.02 -18.36 7.00
C ASP A 918 22.23 -19.06 6.38
N TYR A 919 22.50 -18.77 5.10
CA TYR A 919 23.73 -19.16 4.42
C TYR A 919 23.88 -18.30 3.15
N PRO A 920 24.62 -17.18 3.20
CA PRO A 920 24.48 -16.08 2.23
C PRO A 920 25.24 -16.32 0.90
N ILE A 921 25.68 -17.55 0.65
CA ILE A 921 26.49 -17.93 -0.51
C ILE A 921 25.81 -19.09 -1.22
N VAL A 922 25.32 -18.86 -2.45
CA VAL A 922 24.89 -19.93 -3.35
C VAL A 922 26.07 -20.90 -3.57
N PRO A 923 25.97 -22.18 -3.16
CA PRO A 923 27.13 -23.06 -2.99
C PRO A 923 27.66 -23.58 -4.35
N ARG A 924 28.80 -23.03 -4.78
CA ARG A 924 29.40 -23.34 -6.10
C ARG A 924 30.29 -24.58 -6.04
N THR A 925 31.09 -24.74 -4.99
CA THR A 925 31.96 -25.92 -4.79
C THR A 925 31.24 -27.03 -4.03
N ASP A 926 31.71 -28.27 -4.16
CA ASP A 926 31.13 -29.39 -3.42
C ASP A 926 31.40 -29.29 -1.90
N ASP A 927 32.49 -28.65 -1.48
CA ASP A 927 32.73 -28.30 -0.07
C ASP A 927 31.68 -27.30 0.45
N GLN A 928 31.33 -26.27 -0.33
CA GLN A 928 30.25 -25.35 0.02
C GLN A 928 28.89 -26.06 0.09
N LYS A 929 28.60 -26.96 -0.87
CA LYS A 929 27.38 -27.78 -0.84
C LYS A 929 27.34 -28.69 0.39
N HIS A 930 28.48 -29.26 0.77
CA HIS A 930 28.62 -30.06 1.99
C HIS A 930 28.39 -29.21 3.25
N HIS A 931 28.95 -28.00 3.32
CA HIS A 931 28.72 -27.08 4.44
C HIS A 931 27.24 -26.68 4.56
N VAL A 932 26.58 -26.28 3.45
CA VAL A 932 25.13 -26.00 3.43
C VAL A 932 24.33 -27.19 3.93
N ARG A 933 24.63 -28.39 3.42
CA ARG A 933 23.98 -29.63 3.85
C ARG A 933 24.19 -29.87 5.35
N THR A 934 25.41 -29.71 5.87
CA THR A 934 25.71 -29.90 7.29
C THR A 934 24.95 -28.89 8.16
N HIS A 935 24.86 -27.61 7.77
CA HIS A 935 24.04 -26.62 8.47
C HIS A 935 22.55 -26.98 8.50
N VAL A 936 22.00 -27.52 7.40
CA VAL A 936 20.61 -27.97 7.34
C VAL A 936 20.40 -29.23 8.20
N GLU A 937 21.28 -30.23 8.09
CA GLU A 937 21.21 -31.46 8.90
C GLU A 937 21.32 -31.13 10.40
N GLN A 938 22.20 -30.21 10.80
CA GLN A 938 22.28 -29.68 12.17
C GLN A 938 20.99 -28.98 12.61
N ALA A 939 20.45 -28.06 11.82
CA ALA A 939 19.21 -27.34 12.15
C ALA A 939 18.06 -28.31 12.43
N MET A 940 17.90 -29.32 11.56
CA MET A 940 16.85 -30.33 11.68
C MET A 940 17.12 -31.35 12.80
N ASN A 941 18.38 -31.74 13.02
CA ASN A 941 18.79 -32.56 14.17
C ASN A 941 18.47 -31.85 15.49
N CYS A 942 18.70 -30.54 15.59
CA CYS A 942 18.35 -29.76 16.77
C CYS A 942 16.83 -29.62 16.95
N LEU A 943 16.10 -29.24 15.89
CA LEU A 943 14.64 -29.05 15.95
C LEU A 943 13.91 -30.35 16.35
N SER A 944 14.30 -31.49 15.76
CA SER A 944 13.71 -32.80 16.05
C SER A 944 14.03 -33.36 17.44
N GLN A 945 15.11 -32.90 18.09
CA GLN A 945 15.43 -33.27 19.48
C GLN A 945 14.55 -32.54 20.51
N VAL A 946 14.18 -31.28 20.25
CA VAL A 946 13.44 -30.44 21.20
C VAL A 946 11.93 -30.43 20.92
N ALA A 947 11.54 -30.57 19.64
CA ALA A 947 10.15 -30.71 19.20
C ALA A 947 9.90 -32.06 18.48
N PRO A 948 10.06 -33.21 19.17
CA PRO A 948 9.90 -34.51 18.55
C PRO A 948 8.45 -34.75 18.10
N GLY A 949 8.24 -34.79 16.78
CA GLY A 949 6.94 -35.06 16.17
C GLY A 949 6.06 -33.83 15.89
N SER A 950 6.57 -32.60 16.07
CA SER A 950 5.92 -31.42 15.53
C SER A 950 5.99 -31.39 13.99
N ASN A 951 5.07 -30.68 13.35
CA ASN A 951 5.24 -30.32 11.95
C ASN A 951 6.46 -29.39 11.82
N MET A 952 7.26 -29.54 10.77
CA MET A 952 8.51 -28.79 10.59
C MET A 952 8.49 -27.98 9.31
N LEU A 953 8.68 -26.67 9.43
CA LEU A 953 8.83 -25.73 8.32
C LEU A 953 10.27 -25.21 8.29
N VAL A 954 10.85 -25.04 7.11
CA VAL A 954 12.24 -24.55 6.97
C VAL A 954 12.29 -23.32 6.07
N PHE A 955 12.96 -22.28 6.55
CA PHE A 955 13.31 -21.10 5.77
C PHE A 955 14.80 -21.06 5.51
N THR A 956 15.20 -20.85 4.25
CA THR A 956 16.61 -20.87 3.83
C THR A 956 16.92 -19.78 2.82
N GLU A 957 18.14 -19.27 2.78
CA GLU A 957 18.52 -18.23 1.79
C GLU A 957 18.80 -18.83 0.39
N THR A 958 19.28 -20.07 0.32
CA THR A 958 19.63 -20.75 -0.94
C THR A 958 18.60 -21.82 -1.30
N THR A 959 18.46 -22.11 -2.60
CA THR A 959 17.55 -23.17 -3.09
C THR A 959 18.07 -24.55 -2.67
N GLU A 960 19.39 -24.70 -2.67
CA GLU A 960 20.11 -25.90 -2.29
C GLU A 960 19.86 -26.28 -0.83
N ALA A 961 19.85 -25.30 0.08
CA ALA A 961 19.49 -25.52 1.48
C ALA A 961 18.05 -26.04 1.64
N ALA A 962 17.08 -25.45 0.92
CA ALA A 962 15.69 -25.93 0.92
C ALA A 962 15.59 -27.36 0.36
N MET A 963 16.32 -27.68 -0.71
CA MET A 963 16.40 -29.03 -1.26
C MET A 963 17.01 -30.03 -0.26
N TYR A 964 18.05 -29.66 0.50
CA TYR A 964 18.58 -30.53 1.56
C TYR A 964 17.58 -30.75 2.70
N ALA A 965 16.77 -29.74 3.04
CA ALA A 965 15.74 -29.85 4.09
C ALA A 965 14.61 -30.81 3.68
N VAL A 966 14.12 -30.71 2.44
CA VAL A 966 13.15 -31.68 1.88
C VAL A 966 13.74 -33.09 1.86
N ASN A 967 14.98 -33.26 1.40
CA ASN A 967 15.66 -34.57 1.38
C ASN A 967 15.85 -35.16 2.79
N TYR A 968 16.18 -34.34 3.80
CA TYR A 968 16.22 -34.78 5.20
C TYR A 968 14.86 -35.32 5.65
N GLY A 969 13.78 -34.62 5.31
CA GLY A 969 12.40 -35.06 5.58
C GLY A 969 12.09 -36.40 4.94
N VAL A 970 12.36 -36.55 3.65
CA VAL A 970 12.16 -37.82 2.90
C VAL A 970 12.93 -38.98 3.54
N LEU A 971 14.20 -38.78 3.92
CA LEU A 971 15.01 -39.80 4.59
C LEU A 971 14.53 -40.16 6.01
N ARG A 972 13.78 -39.28 6.67
CA ARG A 972 13.18 -39.50 7.99
C ARG A 972 11.71 -39.95 7.94
N GLY A 973 11.06 -39.92 6.77
CA GLY A 973 9.63 -40.19 6.62
C GLY A 973 8.71 -39.03 7.06
N VAL A 974 9.19 -37.78 7.01
CA VAL A 974 8.49 -36.57 7.47
C VAL A 974 8.28 -35.60 6.30
N LYS A 975 7.05 -35.07 6.13
CA LYS A 975 6.77 -33.95 5.21
C LYS A 975 7.44 -32.69 5.80
N ILE A 976 8.49 -32.19 5.16
CA ILE A 976 9.15 -30.94 5.54
C ILE A 976 9.00 -29.96 4.37
N PRO A 977 8.00 -29.05 4.43
CA PRO A 977 7.98 -27.88 3.56
C PRO A 977 9.22 -27.02 3.83
N ALA A 978 9.95 -26.67 2.77
CA ALA A 978 11.09 -25.77 2.84
C ALA A 978 10.91 -24.66 1.79
N LYS A 979 10.98 -23.41 2.23
CA LYS A 979 10.87 -22.23 1.37
C LYS A 979 12.20 -21.49 1.34
N ARG A 980 12.63 -21.13 0.13
CA ARG A 980 13.68 -20.13 -0.06
C ARG A 980 13.13 -18.74 0.29
N LEU A 981 13.71 -18.09 1.30
CA LEU A 981 13.52 -16.68 1.64
C LEU A 981 13.76 -15.82 0.39
N SER A 982 13.11 -14.66 0.26
CA SER A 982 13.50 -13.77 -0.84
C SER A 982 14.93 -13.28 -0.64
N THR A 983 15.84 -13.71 -1.53
CA THR A 983 17.25 -13.28 -1.51
C THR A 983 17.44 -11.80 -1.78
N ASN A 984 16.40 -11.12 -2.27
CA ASN A 984 16.38 -9.68 -2.45
C ASN A 984 16.32 -8.94 -1.09
N ASN A 985 16.05 -9.61 0.03
CA ASN A 985 16.01 -9.02 1.38
C ASN A 985 17.32 -8.32 1.82
N HIS A 986 18.44 -8.60 1.14
CA HIS A 986 19.73 -7.91 1.34
C HIS A 986 20.05 -6.88 0.24
N ASP A 987 19.31 -6.88 -0.87
CA ASP A 987 19.49 -5.89 -1.93
C ASP A 987 18.63 -4.64 -1.66
N LYS A 988 19.18 -3.48 -2.04
CA LYS A 988 18.54 -2.17 -1.85
C LYS A 988 17.46 -1.89 -2.89
N SER A 989 17.29 -2.80 -3.84
CA SER A 989 16.28 -2.82 -4.91
C SER A 989 14.97 -3.51 -4.53
N ALA A 990 14.92 -4.20 -3.38
CA ALA A 990 13.85 -5.15 -3.02
C ALA A 990 12.43 -4.62 -3.29
N SER A 991 11.62 -5.44 -3.96
CA SER A 991 10.24 -5.15 -4.29
C SER A 991 9.34 -5.08 -3.03
N PRO A 992 8.10 -4.55 -3.11
CA PRO A 992 7.22 -4.54 -1.95
C PRO A 992 6.84 -5.97 -1.56
N ASP A 993 6.71 -6.86 -2.56
CA ASP A 993 6.36 -8.27 -2.40
C ASP A 993 7.52 -9.10 -1.80
N ASP A 994 8.78 -8.74 -2.08
CA ASP A 994 9.95 -9.28 -1.39
C ASP A 994 9.90 -8.98 0.12
N LEU A 995 9.72 -7.70 0.49
CA LEU A 995 9.60 -7.30 1.88
C LEU A 995 8.32 -7.83 2.55
N LEU A 996 7.22 -7.96 1.81
CA LEU A 996 5.98 -8.55 2.33
C LEU A 996 6.18 -10.03 2.62
N GLY A 997 6.94 -10.74 1.78
CA GLY A 997 7.46 -12.08 2.05
C GLY A 997 8.32 -12.10 3.32
N ALA A 998 9.28 -11.18 3.44
CA ALA A 998 10.17 -11.09 4.60
C ALA A 998 9.42 -10.87 5.92
N PHE A 999 8.47 -9.93 5.95
CA PHE A 999 7.63 -9.70 7.12
C PHE A 999 6.74 -10.93 7.41
N ALA A 1000 6.18 -11.59 6.38
CA ALA A 1000 5.36 -12.78 6.59
C ALA A 1000 6.19 -13.94 7.17
N GLU A 1001 7.41 -14.12 6.70
CA GLU A 1001 8.38 -15.09 7.20
C GLU A 1001 8.75 -14.82 8.67
N VAL A 1002 9.01 -13.57 9.05
CA VAL A 1002 9.22 -13.16 10.46
C VAL A 1002 8.00 -13.50 11.33
N TYR A 1003 6.78 -13.17 10.88
CA TYR A 1003 5.55 -13.49 11.62
C TYR A 1003 5.31 -15.02 11.71
N ILE A 1004 5.64 -15.79 10.69
CA ILE A 1004 5.53 -17.26 10.71
C ILE A 1004 6.57 -17.88 11.65
N ILE A 1005 7.80 -17.36 11.71
CA ILE A 1005 8.80 -17.77 12.70
C ILE A 1005 8.30 -17.43 14.13
N ALA A 1006 7.70 -16.26 14.33
CA ALA A 1006 7.17 -15.83 15.64
C ALA A 1006 5.97 -16.68 16.11
N ASN A 1007 5.12 -17.13 15.18
CA ASN A 1007 3.98 -18.03 15.47
C ASN A 1007 4.37 -19.52 15.56
N ALA A 1008 5.67 -19.86 15.54
CA ALA A 1008 6.14 -21.22 15.73
C ALA A 1008 6.19 -21.62 17.22
N HIS A 1009 5.88 -22.88 17.53
CA HIS A 1009 6.06 -23.46 18.87
C HIS A 1009 7.55 -23.52 19.28
N CYS A 1010 8.45 -23.72 18.30
CA CYS A 1010 9.88 -23.84 18.53
C CYS A 1010 10.65 -23.26 17.35
N VAL A 1011 11.78 -22.60 17.62
CA VAL A 1011 12.66 -22.05 16.57
C VAL A 1011 14.09 -22.54 16.78
N ALA A 1012 14.63 -23.19 15.74
CA ALA A 1012 16.06 -23.43 15.57
C ALA A 1012 16.64 -22.38 14.60
N TYR A 1013 17.67 -21.66 15.01
CA TYR A 1013 18.35 -20.67 14.17
C TYR A 1013 19.87 -20.69 14.42
N ASN A 1014 20.65 -20.17 13.47
CA ASN A 1014 22.11 -20.10 13.54
C ASN A 1014 22.59 -18.70 13.95
N ASN A 1015 23.60 -18.14 13.27
CA ASN A 1015 24.05 -16.77 13.49
C ASN A 1015 23.23 -15.73 12.71
N GLY A 1016 22.28 -16.15 11.88
CA GLY A 1016 21.45 -15.24 11.10
C GLY A 1016 20.44 -14.47 11.94
N GLU A 1017 20.51 -13.15 11.87
CA GLU A 1017 19.69 -12.23 12.65
C GLU A 1017 18.20 -12.32 12.29
N PHE A 1018 17.85 -12.73 11.07
CA PHE A 1018 16.46 -12.84 10.61
C PHE A 1018 15.68 -13.93 11.35
N GLY A 1019 16.27 -15.13 11.45
CA GLY A 1019 15.77 -16.20 12.31
C GLY A 1019 15.71 -15.76 13.77
N GLU A 1020 16.70 -15.00 14.24
CA GLU A 1020 16.74 -14.43 15.59
C GLU A 1020 15.64 -13.37 15.82
N LEU A 1021 15.25 -12.55 14.84
CA LEU A 1021 14.15 -11.59 14.99
C LEU A 1021 12.82 -12.31 15.23
N GLY A 1022 12.41 -13.21 14.32
CA GLY A 1022 11.13 -13.92 14.46
C GLY A 1022 11.06 -14.69 15.78
N PHE A 1023 12.17 -15.31 16.17
CA PHE A 1023 12.39 -15.92 17.48
C PHE A 1023 12.22 -14.95 18.67
N MET A 1024 12.78 -13.73 18.61
CA MET A 1024 12.61 -12.72 19.66
C MET A 1024 11.17 -12.19 19.77
N LEU A 1025 10.35 -12.39 18.73
CA LEU A 1025 8.93 -12.02 18.69
C LEU A 1025 7.97 -13.16 19.10
N GLY A 1026 8.46 -14.39 19.34
CA GLY A 1026 7.59 -15.55 19.57
C GLY A 1026 6.99 -15.67 20.98
N GLU A 1027 5.84 -16.37 21.10
CA GLU A 1027 5.19 -16.61 22.39
C GLU A 1027 5.97 -17.57 23.30
N ASP A 1028 6.35 -18.75 22.80
CA ASP A 1028 7.17 -19.73 23.54
C ASP A 1028 8.66 -19.31 23.54
N TYR A 1029 9.00 -18.55 24.57
CA TYR A 1029 10.38 -18.15 24.86
C TYR A 1029 11.22 -19.22 25.58
N ASP A 1030 10.77 -20.46 25.73
CA ASP A 1030 11.56 -21.54 26.33
C ASP A 1030 11.95 -22.62 25.29
N CYS A 1031 11.26 -22.74 24.15
CA CYS A 1031 11.66 -23.60 23.03
C CYS A 1031 12.66 -22.95 22.04
N LYS A 1032 13.74 -22.42 22.64
CA LYS A 1032 14.80 -21.64 21.98
C LYS A 1032 16.01 -22.53 21.63
N ILE A 1033 16.41 -22.65 20.36
CA ILE A 1033 17.65 -23.36 19.99
C ILE A 1033 18.53 -22.53 19.06
N LYS A 1034 19.74 -22.20 19.52
CA LYS A 1034 20.79 -21.69 18.63
C LYS A 1034 21.73 -22.83 18.25
N TYR A 1035 21.85 -23.14 16.97
CA TYR A 1035 22.78 -24.15 16.48
C TYR A 1035 24.04 -23.47 15.92
N ASN A 1036 25.18 -23.72 16.55
CA ASN A 1036 26.47 -23.18 16.12
C ASN A 1036 27.25 -24.26 15.36
N HIS A 1037 27.73 -23.92 14.15
CA HIS A 1037 28.68 -24.74 13.43
C HIS A 1037 30.11 -24.51 13.95
N ASN A 1038 30.38 -24.98 15.17
CA ASN A 1038 31.73 -25.02 15.72
C ASN A 1038 32.51 -26.18 15.06
N GLU A 1039 33.80 -25.99 14.76
CA GLU A 1039 34.67 -27.03 14.17
C GLU A 1039 34.77 -28.32 15.01
N ASN A 1040 34.37 -28.26 16.28
CA ASN A 1040 34.46 -29.35 17.26
C ASN A 1040 33.16 -30.19 17.42
N GLY A 1041 32.07 -29.90 16.69
CA GLY A 1041 30.89 -30.77 16.62
C GLY A 1041 29.52 -30.10 16.76
N GLU A 1042 28.45 -30.90 16.64
CA GLU A 1042 27.05 -30.47 16.73
C GLU A 1042 26.66 -30.07 18.17
N GLU A 1043 26.62 -28.76 18.48
CA GLU A 1043 26.09 -28.28 19.76
C GLU A 1043 24.76 -27.52 19.57
N CYS A 1044 23.65 -28.23 19.82
CA CYS A 1044 22.31 -27.67 19.87
C CYS A 1044 22.11 -26.89 21.19
N MET A 1045 22.61 -25.65 21.25
CA MET A 1045 22.52 -24.83 22.46
C MET A 1045 21.08 -24.38 22.71
N ARG A 1046 20.40 -25.02 23.67
CA ARG A 1046 19.16 -24.47 24.24
C ARG A 1046 19.51 -23.19 25.00
N TRP A 1047 18.82 -22.10 24.67
CA TRP A 1047 19.17 -20.75 25.13
C TRP A 1047 19.06 -20.62 26.66
N GLU A 1048 20.18 -20.33 27.35
CA GLU A 1048 20.32 -20.58 28.80
C GLU A 1048 19.64 -19.57 29.74
N GLY A 1049 18.99 -18.51 29.23
CA GLY A 1049 18.35 -17.47 30.05
C GLY A 1049 17.04 -17.89 30.73
N GLY A 1050 16.99 -19.10 31.29
CA GLY A 1050 15.91 -19.70 32.07
C GLY A 1050 16.48 -20.66 33.11
N SER A 1051 16.78 -20.15 34.32
CA SER A 1051 17.71 -20.76 35.30
C SER A 1051 17.29 -22.07 35.97
N GLU A 1052 16.24 -22.74 35.49
CA GLU A 1052 15.72 -24.00 36.04
C GLU A 1052 15.90 -25.19 35.07
N ALA A 1053 15.96 -24.95 33.75
CA ALA A 1053 15.95 -25.98 32.72
C ALA A 1053 17.20 -26.91 32.74
N GLN A 1054 18.37 -26.39 33.15
CA GLN A 1054 19.62 -27.15 33.22
C GLN A 1054 19.55 -28.43 34.08
N LYS A 1055 18.61 -28.55 35.02
CA LYS A 1055 18.47 -29.74 35.89
C LYS A 1055 18.01 -30.99 35.14
N ILE A 1056 17.29 -30.84 34.02
CA ILE A 1056 16.73 -31.97 33.27
C ILE A 1056 17.76 -32.52 32.26
N ALA A 1057 18.39 -31.65 31.46
CA ALA A 1057 19.30 -32.06 30.38
C ALA A 1057 20.48 -32.95 30.86
N LYS A 1058 21.12 -32.58 31.97
CA LYS A 1058 22.26 -33.35 32.54
C LYS A 1058 21.89 -34.70 33.15
N THR A 1059 20.60 -35.06 33.21
CA THR A 1059 20.12 -36.33 33.81
C THR A 1059 19.88 -37.42 32.75
N VAL A 1060 19.80 -37.07 31.46
CA VAL A 1060 19.46 -38.02 30.38
C VAL A 1060 20.71 -38.69 29.79
N THR A 1061 21.81 -37.94 29.61
CA THR A 1061 23.03 -38.42 28.94
C THR A 1061 23.91 -39.35 29.77
N SER A 1062 23.62 -39.58 31.06
CA SER A 1062 24.45 -40.43 31.95
C SER A 1062 23.88 -41.84 32.20
N LYS A 1063 22.94 -42.32 31.36
CA LYS A 1063 22.25 -43.61 31.60
C LYS A 1063 22.21 -44.61 30.44
N HIS A 1064 22.68 -44.23 29.25
CA HIS A 1064 22.90 -45.14 28.11
C HIS A 1064 24.29 -44.88 27.49
N VAL A 1065 25.31 -45.36 28.20
CA VAL A 1065 26.65 -45.73 27.71
C VAL A 1065 27.02 -47.04 28.41
#